data_AF-A0A956JNX0-F1
#
_entry.id   AF-A0A956JNX0-F1
#
_cell.length_a   1.000
_cell.length_b   1.000
_cell.length_c   1.000
_cell.angle_alpha   90.00
_cell.angle_beta   90.00
_cell.angle_gamma   90.00
#
_symmetry.space_group_name_H-M   'P 1'
#
loop_
_entity.id
_entity.type
_entity.pdbx_description
1 polymer ?
#
loop_
_entity_poly.entity_id
_entity_poly.type
_entity_poly.pdbx_seq_one_letter_code
_entity_poly.pdbx_strand_id
1 'polypeptide(L)'
;MGSRDLILIAALLGVAGCAGEGVGGGELAVVGDAAPPRDESGTADAAALDNRTTAPDTIDSATPASDAPAPNPDSNTPPPPCSQRKRAAITTPAASASWRYGGGHGYPDVVDPSWCNTTVVSTTAQLEAALKAAQSGDTVYVKDGVELDLTGKSLCINQGVWLAGGRGRGGGAGALLYTYTRTKTPMLRACGSDVRLTGLRLWGSDSAQCPPEYASKTCSGTDRTGGVNCRDCEPSTYGISAGSGMHRLEVDNCEMAGFSLAAISLSASSGHAVHHNYLHHTQRQGLGYGVVLGGTTSTTCSAVIEHNRFDYYRHAVAGSGAPGQEYIARHNLALSHAIGHVYDMHGLNEKTNDGNPVAGRRIEIHDNAILQSSVYSFVLRGRPSTGAWFYRNCTARAKSSAVLQRYFTGNFSVDKTPGGASAPNTYGAAYDSCAARRFCYMPSALGPRRNAIASTLSVDDIAIGDFDGDGRADLFRTSGGAWFWSRSGSGAWAQRNSSSYTLASLRFGDFDGDGKTDVFRAGSGGWFISSAASSGWKQINTLADNVATLAFGDFDGDGKTDVFKSEGGRWYWSRSGTAAWAQRNSSSYTLASLRFGDFDGDGKTDVFRAGSAGWFISSAASSGWKQINSSGVGLASMRFGDFNGDGKTDVLYLGSDLWRVSWGGASAWRRLRIDSNAASALRVGDFDGDGKDDVLRAGCR
;
A
#
# COMPACT_ATOMS: atom_id res chain seq x y z
N MET A 1 21.76 -4.84 14.29
CA MET A 1 22.01 -5.73 13.14
C MET A 1 22.29 -4.88 11.89
N GLY A 2 22.83 -5.44 10.79
CA GLY A 2 23.18 -4.65 9.60
C GLY A 2 23.10 -5.44 8.30
N SER A 3 22.04 -5.24 7.51
CA SER A 3 21.81 -5.99 6.28
C SER A 3 22.65 -5.51 5.08
N ARG A 4 22.90 -6.41 4.12
CA ARG A 4 23.44 -6.05 2.80
C ARG A 4 22.90 -6.90 1.66
N ASP A 5 22.50 -6.18 0.61
CA ASP A 5 22.26 -6.73 -0.71
C ASP A 5 23.24 -6.18 -1.73
N LEU A 6 23.78 -7.06 -2.57
CA LEU A 6 24.56 -6.67 -3.74
C LEU A 6 23.66 -6.59 -4.98
N ILE A 7 23.91 -5.57 -5.80
CA ILE A 7 23.28 -5.36 -7.10
C ILE A 7 24.36 -5.22 -8.17
N LEU A 8 24.02 -5.72 -9.36
CA LEU A 8 24.89 -5.81 -10.53
C LEU A 8 24.38 -4.82 -11.59
N ILE A 9 25.24 -3.92 -12.07
CA ILE A 9 24.90 -2.88 -13.05
C ILE A 9 25.85 -2.98 -14.25
N ALA A 10 25.31 -2.89 -15.48
CA ALA A 10 25.70 -1.92 -16.52
C ALA A 10 25.52 -2.44 -17.96
N ALA A 11 24.83 -1.64 -18.79
CA ALA A 11 25.41 -1.06 -20.01
C ALA A 11 24.50 0.10 -20.51
N LEU A 12 25.11 1.19 -21.01
CA LEU A 12 24.43 2.45 -21.33
C LEU A 12 25.03 3.06 -22.61
N LEU A 13 24.17 3.46 -23.56
CA LEU A 13 24.41 4.32 -24.73
C LEU A 13 23.05 4.97 -25.05
N GLY A 14 22.89 6.23 -25.49
CA GLY A 14 23.81 7.34 -25.72
C GLY A 14 22.97 8.62 -25.95
N VAL A 15 23.58 9.81 -25.94
CA VAL A 15 22.86 11.11 -25.84
C VAL A 15 22.48 11.71 -27.19
N ALA A 16 21.27 12.29 -27.28
CA ALA A 16 20.96 13.46 -28.13
C ALA A 16 19.72 14.18 -27.57
N GLY A 17 19.73 15.51 -27.51
CA GLY A 17 18.58 16.33 -27.11
C GLY A 17 18.03 17.16 -28.28
N CYS A 18 16.93 17.88 -28.06
CA CYS A 18 16.54 19.03 -28.87
C CYS A 18 15.64 20.00 -28.10
N ALA A 19 15.64 21.26 -28.53
CA ALA A 19 14.89 22.35 -27.91
C ALA A 19 13.37 22.25 -28.14
N GLY A 20 12.61 23.02 -27.37
CA GLY A 20 11.15 23.11 -27.52
C GLY A 20 10.70 24.23 -28.46
N GLU A 21 9.45 24.13 -28.91
CA GLU A 21 8.60 25.23 -29.35
C GLU A 21 7.15 24.90 -28.99
N GLY A 22 6.31 25.91 -28.73
CA GLY A 22 4.96 25.73 -28.20
C GLY A 22 3.88 25.74 -29.28
N VAL A 23 2.77 25.01 -29.07
CA VAL A 23 1.60 25.08 -29.96
C VAL A 23 0.28 24.97 -29.17
N GLY A 24 -0.64 25.91 -29.46
CA GLY A 24 -2.07 25.70 -29.67
C GLY A 24 -2.94 25.01 -28.60
N GLY A 25 -3.95 25.73 -28.12
CA GLY A 25 -5.12 25.12 -27.48
C GLY A 25 -5.95 24.33 -28.49
N GLY A 26 -5.81 23.00 -28.49
CA GLY A 26 -6.66 22.09 -29.26
C GLY A 26 -7.87 21.60 -28.46
N GLU A 27 -9.03 21.60 -29.10
CA GLU A 27 -10.29 21.07 -28.55
C GLU A 27 -10.23 19.53 -28.40
N LEU A 28 -10.87 18.98 -27.37
CA LEU A 28 -10.79 17.55 -27.06
C LEU A 28 -11.60 16.70 -28.04
N ALA A 29 -11.03 15.57 -28.47
CA ALA A 29 -11.61 14.72 -29.50
C ALA A 29 -12.95 14.09 -29.08
N VAL A 30 -14.03 14.55 -29.70
CA VAL A 30 -15.30 13.82 -29.77
C VAL A 30 -15.14 12.72 -30.82
N VAL A 31 -14.93 11.47 -30.39
CA VAL A 31 -14.87 10.32 -31.31
C VAL A 31 -16.26 9.71 -31.43
N GLY A 32 -16.89 9.89 -32.59
CA GLY A 32 -18.11 9.16 -32.96
C GLY A 32 -17.81 7.74 -33.42
N ASP A 33 -18.62 6.78 -32.96
CA ASP A 33 -18.89 5.43 -33.50
C ASP A 33 -17.75 4.51 -33.98
N ALA A 34 -16.49 4.83 -33.70
CA ALA A 34 -15.40 3.86 -33.77
C ALA A 34 -15.44 2.93 -32.55
N ALA A 35 -15.42 1.61 -32.79
CA ALA A 35 -15.37 0.61 -31.71
C ALA A 35 -14.20 0.91 -30.75
N PRO A 36 -14.44 1.02 -29.43
CA PRO A 36 -13.45 1.56 -28.52
C PRO A 36 -12.20 0.69 -28.43
N PRO A 37 -11.00 1.28 -28.27
CA PRO A 37 -9.81 0.51 -27.93
C PRO A 37 -10.03 -0.29 -26.63
N ARG A 38 -9.28 -1.38 -26.46
CA ARG A 38 -9.42 -2.35 -25.36
C ARG A 38 -9.03 -1.75 -24.00
N ASP A 39 -9.89 -0.90 -23.45
CA ASP A 39 -9.69 -0.20 -22.16
C ASP A 39 -10.08 -1.04 -20.94
N GLU A 40 -10.58 -2.26 -21.16
CA GLU A 40 -11.02 -3.15 -20.09
C GLU A 40 -10.57 -4.58 -20.38
N SER A 41 -10.12 -5.26 -19.33
CA SER A 41 -9.83 -6.69 -19.39
C SER A 41 -11.12 -7.50 -19.61
N GLY A 42 -11.25 -8.06 -20.80
CA GLY A 42 -11.97 -9.31 -21.04
C GLY A 42 -13.50 -9.32 -20.98
N THR A 43 -14.24 -8.47 -20.26
CA THR A 43 -15.73 -8.56 -20.24
C THR A 43 -16.42 -7.23 -20.41
N ALA A 44 -17.66 -7.26 -20.90
CA ALA A 44 -18.54 -6.10 -20.89
C ALA A 44 -19.12 -5.84 -19.50
N ASP A 45 -19.34 -4.54 -19.24
CA ASP A 45 -20.09 -4.03 -18.11
C ASP A 45 -21.38 -4.82 -17.85
N ALA A 46 -21.59 -5.19 -16.59
CA ALA A 46 -22.86 -5.73 -16.16
C ALA A 46 -23.82 -4.59 -15.84
N ALA A 47 -24.98 -4.55 -16.52
CA ALA A 47 -26.12 -3.72 -16.13
C ALA A 47 -26.78 -4.15 -14.79
N ALA A 48 -26.14 -5.03 -14.03
CA ALA A 48 -26.66 -5.78 -12.88
C ALA A 48 -26.76 -4.96 -11.57
N LEU A 49 -27.05 -3.66 -11.66
CA LEU A 49 -27.23 -2.78 -10.51
C LEU A 49 -28.70 -2.69 -10.06
N ASP A 50 -29.64 -3.26 -10.83
CA ASP A 50 -31.08 -3.06 -10.69
C ASP A 50 -31.93 -4.34 -10.55
N ASN A 51 -31.93 -4.93 -9.36
CA ASN A 51 -33.12 -5.60 -8.84
C ASN A 51 -33.08 -5.65 -7.31
N ARG A 52 -33.02 -4.48 -6.67
CA ARG A 52 -32.90 -4.31 -5.20
C ARG A 52 -34.11 -3.59 -4.61
N THR A 53 -35.30 -3.96 -5.08
CA THR A 53 -36.61 -3.44 -4.65
C THR A 53 -37.20 -4.14 -3.43
N THR A 54 -36.59 -5.21 -2.91
CA THR A 54 -37.09 -5.90 -1.70
C THR A 54 -36.65 -5.18 -0.41
N ALA A 55 -37.24 -4.01 -0.17
CA ALA A 55 -37.54 -3.58 1.19
C ALA A 55 -38.76 -4.38 1.70
N PRO A 56 -38.86 -4.70 3.00
CA PRO A 56 -40.13 -5.06 3.60
C PRO A 56 -40.95 -3.78 3.84
N ASP A 57 -41.97 -3.61 3.00
CA ASP A 57 -43.22 -2.85 3.12
C ASP A 57 -43.27 -1.50 3.90
N THR A 58 -43.65 -0.48 3.13
CA THR A 58 -44.51 0.67 3.49
C THR A 58 -44.11 1.59 4.65
N ILE A 59 -43.95 2.88 4.35
CA ILE A 59 -44.79 3.96 4.92
C ILE A 59 -44.73 5.21 4.02
N ASP A 60 -45.89 5.87 3.98
CA ASP A 60 -46.34 7.12 3.36
C ASP A 60 -45.37 8.14 2.72
N SER A 61 -45.87 8.87 1.72
CA SER A 61 -45.17 9.79 0.84
C SER A 61 -45.76 11.21 0.89
N ALA A 62 -44.97 12.22 1.32
CA ALA A 62 -45.38 13.63 1.23
C ALA A 62 -44.21 14.64 1.05
N THR A 63 -43.94 14.97 -0.22
CA THR A 63 -43.38 16.26 -0.73
C THR A 63 -41.94 16.71 -0.39
N PRO A 64 -41.30 17.57 -1.23
CA PRO A 64 -39.83 17.58 -1.38
C PRO A 64 -39.09 18.94 -1.22
N ALA A 65 -37.77 18.81 -1.03
CA ALA A 65 -36.66 19.71 -1.43
C ALA A 65 -36.55 21.17 -0.91
N SER A 66 -35.37 21.48 -0.35
CA SER A 66 -34.63 22.72 -0.65
C SER A 66 -33.12 22.57 -0.38
N ASP A 67 -32.29 23.21 -1.21
CA ASP A 67 -30.82 23.21 -1.10
C ASP A 67 -30.29 24.39 -0.27
N ALA A 68 -29.52 24.14 0.79
CA ALA A 68 -28.44 25.01 1.30
C ALA A 68 -27.66 24.32 2.45
N PRO A 69 -26.32 24.49 2.56
CA PRO A 69 -25.56 24.04 3.72
C PRO A 69 -25.64 25.07 4.87
N ALA A 70 -25.95 24.61 6.09
CA ALA A 70 -25.99 25.44 7.30
C ALA A 70 -24.80 25.15 8.25
N PRO A 71 -24.32 26.14 9.02
CA PRO A 71 -23.14 26.01 9.88
C PRO A 71 -23.43 25.37 11.26
N ASN A 72 -22.36 24.94 11.92
CA ASN A 72 -22.36 24.31 13.25
C ASN A 72 -22.72 25.28 14.40
N PRO A 73 -23.67 24.96 15.29
CA PRO A 73 -23.91 25.67 16.55
C PRO A 73 -23.50 24.84 17.79
N ASP A 74 -22.89 25.50 18.78
CA ASP A 74 -22.36 24.86 19.99
C ASP A 74 -23.17 25.22 21.25
N SER A 75 -23.25 24.26 22.18
CA SER A 75 -23.44 24.41 23.65
C SER A 75 -24.79 24.89 24.26
N ASN A 76 -25.42 23.96 25.00
CA ASN A 76 -25.96 24.07 26.38
C ASN A 76 -26.76 22.77 26.71
N THR A 77 -26.87 22.21 27.92
CA THR A 77 -26.07 22.19 29.18
C THR A 77 -26.41 20.82 29.90
N PRO A 78 -25.69 20.32 30.93
CA PRO A 78 -25.14 18.98 30.78
C PRO A 78 -25.70 17.85 31.68
N PRO A 79 -25.88 16.62 31.15
CA PRO A 79 -25.61 15.37 31.89
C PRO A 79 -24.08 15.13 31.95
N PRO A 80 -23.51 14.14 32.67
CA PRO A 80 -22.09 13.79 32.54
C PRO A 80 -21.87 13.02 31.22
N PRO A 81 -21.45 13.64 30.09
CA PRO A 81 -21.89 13.16 28.79
C PRO A 81 -20.75 12.65 27.90
N CYS A 82 -21.12 12.09 26.75
CA CYS A 82 -20.19 11.63 25.70
C CYS A 82 -19.42 12.76 24.96
N SER A 83 -19.24 13.93 25.57
CA SER A 83 -18.50 15.09 25.03
C SER A 83 -16.99 14.87 24.87
N GLN A 84 -16.47 13.71 25.30
CA GLN A 84 -15.11 13.27 25.00
C GLN A 84 -14.96 12.62 23.61
N ARG A 85 -16.06 12.31 22.89
CA ARG A 85 -16.03 11.89 21.47
C ARG A 85 -15.74 13.08 20.56
N LYS A 86 -14.57 13.71 20.73
CA LYS A 86 -14.10 14.78 19.87
C LYS A 86 -13.66 14.18 18.53
N ARG A 87 -14.43 14.45 17.47
CA ARG A 87 -14.01 14.17 16.09
C ARG A 87 -12.73 14.94 15.80
N ALA A 88 -11.69 14.28 15.30
CA ALA A 88 -10.46 14.97 14.92
C ALA A 88 -10.59 15.64 13.55
N ALA A 89 -9.81 16.72 13.34
CA ALA A 89 -9.76 17.41 12.06
C ALA A 89 -9.02 16.56 11.00
N ILE A 90 -9.79 15.91 10.12
CA ILE A 90 -9.30 14.99 9.08
C ILE A 90 -9.41 15.53 7.65
N THR A 91 -10.06 16.68 7.43
CA THR A 91 -10.40 17.19 6.09
C THR A 91 -9.25 17.90 5.37
N THR A 92 -8.19 18.28 6.08
CA THR A 92 -7.02 18.99 5.54
C THR A 92 -5.69 18.39 6.02
N PRO A 93 -5.40 17.11 5.71
CA PRO A 93 -4.12 16.50 6.07
C PRO A 93 -2.93 17.24 5.47
N ALA A 94 -1.89 17.44 6.28
CA ALA A 94 -0.60 17.92 5.80
C ALA A 94 -0.02 16.98 4.71
N ALA A 95 0.76 17.52 3.77
CA ALA A 95 1.38 16.72 2.69
C ALA A 95 2.41 15.67 3.19
N SER A 96 2.81 15.75 4.46
CA SER A 96 3.63 14.78 5.18
C SER A 96 2.82 13.69 5.90
N ALA A 97 1.51 13.88 6.11
CA ALA A 97 0.68 12.95 6.88
C ALA A 97 0.57 11.58 6.18
N SER A 98 1.07 10.53 6.83
CA SER A 98 0.99 9.13 6.33
C SER A 98 -0.44 8.68 6.08
N TRP A 99 -1.38 9.15 6.90
CA TRP A 99 -2.79 8.80 6.84
C TRP A 99 -3.59 9.52 5.74
N ARG A 100 -2.99 10.51 5.05
CA ARG A 100 -3.64 11.33 4.00
C ARG A 100 -4.29 10.52 2.88
N TYR A 101 -3.79 9.31 2.64
CA TYR A 101 -4.33 8.38 1.64
C TYR A 101 -4.49 6.99 2.28
N GLY A 102 -5.69 6.70 2.76
CA GLY A 102 -6.06 5.39 3.30
C GLY A 102 -5.90 5.18 4.80
N GLY A 103 -5.73 6.25 5.58
CA GLY A 103 -5.77 6.20 7.04
C GLY A 103 -4.61 5.39 7.64
N GLY A 104 -4.89 4.63 8.68
CA GLY A 104 -3.91 3.78 9.35
C GLY A 104 -3.01 4.57 10.27
N HIS A 105 -1.69 4.32 10.22
CA HIS A 105 -0.73 4.90 11.16
C HIS A 105 -0.84 6.44 11.24
N GLY A 106 -1.11 6.94 12.45
CA GLY A 106 -1.23 8.36 12.74
C GLY A 106 -2.56 8.99 12.32
N TYR A 107 -3.55 8.22 11.84
CA TYR A 107 -4.90 8.72 11.61
C TYR A 107 -5.46 9.30 12.93
N PRO A 108 -5.94 10.55 12.95
CA PRO A 108 -6.18 11.23 14.22
C PRO A 108 -7.57 10.98 14.82
N ASP A 109 -8.53 10.48 14.02
CA ASP A 109 -9.92 10.27 14.43
C ASP A 109 -10.23 8.81 14.82
N VAL A 110 -9.26 8.17 15.49
CA VAL A 110 -9.38 6.79 15.98
C VAL A 110 -10.29 6.72 17.20
N VAL A 111 -11.16 5.71 17.23
CA VAL A 111 -12.04 5.42 18.36
C VAL A 111 -11.25 4.85 19.54
N ASP A 112 -11.45 5.40 20.74
CA ASP A 112 -10.88 4.79 21.95
C ASP A 112 -11.88 3.78 22.58
N PRO A 113 -11.47 2.53 22.83
CA PRO A 113 -12.33 1.54 23.48
C PRO A 113 -12.75 1.88 24.91
N SER A 114 -12.14 2.89 25.56
CA SER A 114 -12.54 3.36 26.89
C SER A 114 -13.67 4.41 26.88
N TRP A 115 -14.19 4.81 25.71
CA TRP A 115 -15.26 5.79 25.61
C TRP A 115 -16.60 5.27 26.17
N CYS A 116 -17.44 6.20 26.65
CA CYS A 116 -18.83 5.94 27.02
C CYS A 116 -19.58 5.10 25.96
N ASN A 117 -20.47 4.23 26.44
CA ASN A 117 -21.31 3.36 25.62
C ASN A 117 -20.53 2.49 24.61
N THR A 118 -19.32 2.08 24.96
CA THR A 118 -18.50 1.18 24.13
C THR A 118 -18.55 -0.25 24.66
N THR A 119 -19.05 -1.17 23.84
CA THR A 119 -19.00 -2.62 24.10
C THR A 119 -17.82 -3.22 23.36
N VAL A 120 -16.79 -3.65 24.10
CA VAL A 120 -15.60 -4.30 23.51
C VAL A 120 -15.86 -5.79 23.28
N VAL A 121 -15.62 -6.27 22.07
CA VAL A 121 -15.84 -7.66 21.64
C VAL A 121 -14.55 -8.29 21.11
N SER A 122 -14.43 -9.62 21.26
CA SER A 122 -13.21 -10.37 20.89
C SER A 122 -13.48 -11.68 20.15
N THR A 123 -14.76 -12.01 19.89
CA THR A 123 -15.20 -13.22 19.19
C THR A 123 -16.40 -12.90 18.29
N THR A 124 -16.62 -13.70 17.24
CA THR A 124 -17.76 -13.53 16.33
C THR A 124 -19.11 -13.56 17.07
N ALA A 125 -19.27 -14.46 18.04
CA ALA A 125 -20.49 -14.55 18.84
C ALA A 125 -20.74 -13.29 19.71
N GLN A 126 -19.68 -12.72 20.30
CA GLN A 126 -19.79 -11.44 21.03
C GLN A 126 -20.13 -10.28 20.09
N LEU A 127 -19.51 -10.23 18.90
CA LEU A 127 -19.81 -9.20 17.89
C LEU A 127 -21.28 -9.28 17.43
N GLU A 128 -21.80 -10.47 17.14
CA GLU A 128 -23.20 -10.70 16.80
C GLU A 128 -24.16 -10.26 17.91
N ALA A 129 -23.88 -10.64 19.16
CA ALA A 129 -24.71 -10.27 20.30
C ALA A 129 -24.69 -8.75 20.57
N ALA A 130 -23.50 -8.12 20.51
CA ALA A 130 -23.32 -6.70 20.74
C ALA A 130 -24.01 -5.85 19.65
N LEU A 131 -23.81 -6.17 18.37
CA LEU A 131 -24.49 -5.47 17.26
C LEU A 131 -26.02 -5.60 17.33
N LYS A 132 -26.53 -6.76 17.76
CA LYS A 132 -27.97 -6.97 17.96
C LYS A 132 -28.54 -6.15 19.13
N ALA A 133 -27.74 -5.91 20.17
CA ALA A 133 -28.16 -5.16 21.36
C ALA A 133 -27.95 -3.64 21.26
N ALA A 134 -26.99 -3.19 20.42
CA ALA A 134 -26.57 -1.80 20.32
C ALA A 134 -27.69 -0.85 19.85
N GLN A 135 -27.77 0.30 20.51
CA GLN A 135 -28.73 1.38 20.25
C GLN A 135 -28.01 2.61 19.67
N SER A 136 -28.79 3.57 19.15
CA SER A 136 -28.24 4.81 18.59
C SER A 136 -27.36 5.55 19.61
N GLY A 137 -26.12 5.87 19.23
CA GLY A 137 -25.09 6.43 20.10
C GLY A 137 -24.11 5.40 20.68
N ASP A 138 -24.39 4.10 20.60
CA ASP A 138 -23.46 3.06 21.07
C ASP A 138 -22.31 2.80 20.10
N THR A 139 -21.21 2.30 20.65
CA THR A 139 -20.05 1.81 19.89
C THR A 139 -19.85 0.32 20.18
N VAL A 140 -19.78 -0.50 19.13
CA VAL A 140 -19.27 -1.88 19.24
C VAL A 140 -17.82 -1.87 18.76
N TYR A 141 -16.88 -2.13 19.68
CA TYR A 141 -15.45 -2.06 19.41
C TYR A 141 -14.85 -3.46 19.31
N VAL A 142 -14.35 -3.84 18.15
CA VAL A 142 -13.64 -5.10 17.95
C VAL A 142 -12.20 -4.93 18.44
N LYS A 143 -11.83 -5.72 19.47
CA LYS A 143 -10.54 -5.64 20.15
C LYS A 143 -9.36 -5.74 19.16
N ASP A 144 -8.36 -4.88 19.35
CA ASP A 144 -7.17 -4.89 18.49
C ASP A 144 -6.45 -6.24 18.47
N GLY A 145 -5.95 -6.60 17.28
CA GLY A 145 -5.20 -7.83 17.03
C GLY A 145 -6.04 -9.11 16.92
N VAL A 146 -7.36 -9.07 17.14
CA VAL A 146 -8.21 -10.26 16.93
C VAL A 146 -8.56 -10.45 15.45
N GLU A 147 -8.77 -11.70 15.06
CA GLU A 147 -9.27 -12.08 13.73
C GLU A 147 -10.60 -12.83 13.91
N LEU A 148 -11.66 -12.34 13.25
CA LEU A 148 -13.03 -12.85 13.37
C LEU A 148 -13.51 -13.44 12.05
N ASP A 149 -13.84 -14.72 12.09
CA ASP A 149 -14.47 -15.42 10.97
C ASP A 149 -15.96 -15.04 10.88
N LEU A 150 -16.35 -14.45 9.76
CA LEU A 150 -17.71 -14.10 9.35
C LEU A 150 -18.18 -14.92 8.13
N THR A 151 -17.58 -16.10 7.90
CA THR A 151 -18.04 -17.08 6.90
C THR A 151 -19.49 -17.46 7.17
N GLY A 152 -20.35 -17.29 6.15
CA GLY A 152 -21.79 -17.50 6.23
C GLY A 152 -22.59 -16.42 6.97
N LYS A 153 -21.95 -15.33 7.43
CA LYS A 153 -22.59 -14.25 8.19
C LYS A 153 -22.84 -13.01 7.33
N SER A 154 -23.88 -12.26 7.69
CA SER A 154 -24.20 -10.95 7.11
C SER A 154 -24.77 -10.07 8.24
N LEU A 155 -23.89 -9.31 8.89
CA LEU A 155 -24.19 -8.64 10.16
C LEU A 155 -24.87 -7.28 9.94
N CYS A 156 -25.72 -6.91 10.88
CA CYS A 156 -26.59 -5.74 10.83
C CYS A 156 -26.12 -4.73 11.87
N ILE A 157 -25.89 -3.48 11.45
CA ILE A 157 -25.46 -2.37 12.30
C ILE A 157 -26.62 -1.39 12.38
N ASN A 158 -27.19 -1.23 13.58
CA ASN A 158 -28.39 -0.42 13.81
C ASN A 158 -28.13 1.09 13.59
N GLN A 159 -29.20 1.87 13.41
CA GLN A 159 -29.10 3.33 13.24
C GLN A 159 -28.29 3.99 14.35
N GLY A 160 -27.42 4.94 14.00
CA GLY A 160 -26.58 5.68 14.94
C GLY A 160 -25.52 4.86 15.69
N VAL A 161 -25.30 3.59 15.34
CA VAL A 161 -24.26 2.73 15.96
C VAL A 161 -22.93 2.87 15.22
N TRP A 162 -21.85 2.92 15.98
CA TRP A 162 -20.48 2.85 15.45
C TRP A 162 -19.92 1.43 15.60
N LEU A 163 -19.43 0.83 14.52
CA LEU A 163 -18.65 -0.41 14.55
C LEU A 163 -17.18 -0.05 14.33
N ALA A 164 -16.35 -0.26 15.35
CA ALA A 164 -15.01 0.29 15.42
C ALA A 164 -13.92 -0.76 15.66
N GLY A 165 -12.68 -0.42 15.31
CA GLY A 165 -11.44 -1.07 15.75
C GLY A 165 -10.30 -0.04 15.80
N GLY A 166 -9.12 -0.45 16.26
CA GLY A 166 -7.96 0.43 16.46
C GLY A 166 -6.91 0.39 15.33
N ARG A 167 -7.28 0.14 14.07
CA ARG A 167 -6.33 0.27 12.94
C ARG A 167 -5.70 1.67 12.96
N GLY A 168 -4.38 1.72 13.05
CA GLY A 168 -3.59 2.96 13.20
C GLY A 168 -3.23 3.35 14.64
N ARG A 169 -3.94 2.85 15.65
CA ARG A 169 -3.68 3.12 17.07
C ARG A 169 -2.33 2.52 17.47
N GLY A 170 -1.37 3.37 17.87
CA GLY A 170 0.00 2.94 18.14
C GLY A 170 0.69 2.26 16.95
N GLY A 171 0.23 2.51 15.71
CA GLY A 171 0.69 1.78 14.52
C GLY A 171 0.13 0.37 14.34
N GLY A 172 -0.76 -0.10 15.22
CA GLY A 172 -1.38 -1.42 15.13
C GLY A 172 -2.23 -1.59 13.86
N ALA A 173 -2.29 -2.83 13.36
CA ALA A 173 -3.09 -3.17 12.17
C ALA A 173 -4.61 -3.17 12.42
N GLY A 174 -5.06 -3.11 13.68
CA GLY A 174 -6.47 -3.26 14.06
C GLY A 174 -7.00 -4.68 13.88
N ALA A 175 -8.25 -4.90 14.26
CA ALA A 175 -8.95 -6.17 14.10
C ALA A 175 -9.18 -6.54 12.62
N LEU A 176 -9.15 -7.84 12.31
CA LEU A 176 -9.54 -8.40 11.01
C LEU A 176 -10.90 -9.08 11.11
N LEU A 177 -11.82 -8.74 10.22
CA LEU A 177 -13.06 -9.47 9.99
C LEU A 177 -12.95 -10.07 8.58
N TYR A 178 -13.08 -11.38 8.44
CA TYR A 178 -12.91 -12.06 7.15
C TYR A 178 -14.05 -13.03 6.83
N THR A 179 -14.24 -13.35 5.55
CA THR A 179 -15.24 -14.34 5.11
C THR A 179 -14.75 -15.12 3.90
N TYR A 180 -14.91 -16.44 3.94
CA TYR A 180 -14.62 -17.32 2.80
C TYR A 180 -15.84 -17.57 1.91
N THR A 181 -17.04 -17.13 2.29
CA THR A 181 -18.26 -17.47 1.55
C THR A 181 -18.50 -16.52 0.38
N ARG A 182 -18.53 -17.08 -0.83
CA ARG A 182 -19.01 -16.39 -2.03
C ARG A 182 -20.54 -16.35 -2.00
N THR A 183 -21.12 -15.28 -1.47
CA THR A 183 -22.57 -15.03 -1.48
C THR A 183 -22.88 -13.62 -2.00
N LYS A 184 -24.08 -13.45 -2.56
CA LYS A 184 -24.62 -12.13 -2.93
C LYS A 184 -25.07 -11.28 -1.72
N THR A 185 -24.78 -11.72 -0.48
CA THR A 185 -25.10 -10.95 0.73
C THR A 185 -23.86 -10.20 1.23
N PRO A 186 -23.97 -8.94 1.68
CA PRO A 186 -22.84 -8.19 2.22
C PRO A 186 -22.38 -8.72 3.57
N MET A 187 -21.07 -8.69 3.83
CA MET A 187 -20.52 -9.11 5.12
C MET A 187 -21.05 -8.23 6.27
N LEU A 188 -21.12 -6.92 6.05
CA LEU A 188 -21.65 -5.92 6.99
C LEU A 188 -22.70 -5.03 6.31
N ARG A 189 -23.79 -4.72 7.01
CA ARG A 189 -24.90 -3.89 6.51
C ARG A 189 -25.23 -2.77 7.49
N ALA A 190 -25.29 -1.54 6.99
CA ALA A 190 -26.02 -0.48 7.67
C ALA A 190 -27.52 -0.81 7.59
N CYS A 191 -28.14 -1.03 8.75
CA CYS A 191 -29.57 -1.28 8.93
C CYS A 191 -30.31 -0.05 9.45
N GLY A 192 -29.68 1.12 9.34
CA GLY A 192 -30.20 2.41 9.76
C GLY A 192 -29.38 3.54 9.18
N SER A 193 -29.84 4.78 9.40
CA SER A 193 -29.04 5.97 9.10
C SER A 193 -27.96 6.20 10.17
N ASP A 194 -26.98 7.08 9.89
CA ASP A 194 -25.96 7.55 10.85
C ASP A 194 -25.02 6.46 11.40
N VAL A 195 -24.88 5.36 10.66
CA VAL A 195 -23.93 4.29 10.97
C VAL A 195 -22.51 4.75 10.63
N ARG A 196 -21.54 4.42 11.50
CA ARG A 196 -20.10 4.58 11.19
C ARG A 196 -19.38 3.24 11.26
N LEU A 197 -18.52 2.95 10.28
CA LEU A 197 -17.54 1.87 10.35
C LEU A 197 -16.13 2.45 10.32
N THR A 198 -15.33 2.17 11.35
CA THR A 198 -13.99 2.75 11.45
C THR A 198 -12.91 1.80 11.95
N GLY A 199 -11.70 1.93 11.41
CA GLY A 199 -10.50 1.33 12.01
C GLY A 199 -10.42 -0.19 11.94
N LEU A 200 -11.04 -0.83 10.94
CA LEU A 200 -11.10 -2.28 10.76
C LEU A 200 -10.39 -2.74 9.48
N ARG A 201 -9.92 -3.99 9.48
CA ARG A 201 -9.52 -4.72 8.26
C ARG A 201 -10.64 -5.68 7.87
N LEU A 202 -11.08 -5.66 6.61
CA LEU A 202 -12.22 -6.43 6.09
C LEU A 202 -11.78 -7.25 4.88
N TRP A 203 -11.78 -8.58 4.96
CA TRP A 203 -11.34 -9.48 3.88
C TRP A 203 -12.44 -10.40 3.36
N GLY A 204 -12.76 -10.28 2.08
CA GLY A 204 -13.61 -11.20 1.34
C GLY A 204 -12.84 -12.34 0.66
N SER A 205 -13.62 -13.26 0.09
CA SER A 205 -13.18 -14.55 -0.46
C SER A 205 -12.57 -14.53 -1.88
N ASP A 206 -12.43 -13.37 -2.51
CA ASP A 206 -12.09 -13.28 -3.95
C ASP A 206 -11.31 -12.01 -4.30
N SER A 207 -9.98 -12.13 -4.28
CA SER A 207 -9.01 -11.04 -4.48
C SER A 207 -8.38 -11.01 -5.89
N ALA A 208 -8.70 -11.98 -6.75
CA ALA A 208 -8.07 -12.14 -8.06
C ALA A 208 -8.98 -11.65 -9.19
N GLN A 209 -8.37 -11.38 -10.34
CA GLN A 209 -9.08 -10.93 -11.54
C GLN A 209 -9.87 -12.06 -12.20
N CYS A 210 -9.20 -13.18 -12.42
CA CYS A 210 -9.79 -14.47 -12.72
C CYS A 210 -8.92 -15.57 -12.07
N PRO A 211 -9.36 -16.19 -10.96
CA PRO A 211 -8.68 -17.34 -10.37
C PRO A 211 -8.55 -18.51 -11.37
N PRO A 212 -7.39 -19.19 -11.48
CA PRO A 212 -7.22 -20.33 -12.39
C PRO A 212 -8.24 -21.45 -12.19
N GLU A 213 -8.73 -21.66 -10.96
CA GLU A 213 -9.76 -22.66 -10.68
C GLU A 213 -11.10 -22.38 -11.39
N TYR A 214 -11.37 -21.14 -11.83
CA TYR A 214 -12.59 -20.82 -12.58
C TYR A 214 -12.57 -21.42 -13.99
N ALA A 215 -11.39 -21.70 -14.57
CA ALA A 215 -11.28 -22.36 -15.87
C ALA A 215 -11.85 -23.80 -15.90
N SER A 216 -12.02 -24.41 -14.72
CA SER A 216 -12.64 -25.73 -14.55
C SER A 216 -14.15 -25.70 -14.26
N LYS A 217 -14.73 -24.50 -14.07
CA LYS A 217 -16.12 -24.31 -13.66
C LYS A 217 -17.01 -23.98 -14.86
N THR A 218 -18.31 -24.25 -14.72
CA THR A 218 -19.32 -23.99 -15.76
C THR A 218 -19.68 -22.50 -15.84
N CYS A 219 -18.71 -21.68 -16.23
CA CYS A 219 -18.90 -20.25 -16.45
C CYS A 219 -19.74 -19.99 -17.71
N SER A 220 -20.73 -19.10 -17.64
CA SER A 220 -21.62 -18.83 -18.76
C SER A 220 -21.01 -17.85 -19.77
N GLY A 221 -20.80 -18.32 -20.99
CA GLY A 221 -20.37 -17.51 -22.14
C GLY A 221 -18.86 -17.23 -22.20
N THR A 222 -18.43 -16.66 -23.32
CA THR A 222 -17.06 -16.20 -23.53
C THR A 222 -16.90 -14.73 -23.19
N ASP A 223 -15.69 -14.37 -22.81
CA ASP A 223 -15.26 -13.00 -22.62
C ASP A 223 -15.06 -12.29 -24.00
N ARG A 224 -14.93 -10.96 -24.03
CA ARG A 224 -14.66 -10.09 -25.20
C ARG A 224 -13.40 -10.45 -25.99
N THR A 225 -12.51 -11.28 -25.44
CA THR A 225 -11.31 -11.81 -26.10
C THR A 225 -11.44 -13.27 -26.53
N GLY A 226 -12.59 -13.91 -26.28
CA GLY A 226 -12.85 -15.34 -26.51
C GLY A 226 -12.43 -16.26 -25.34
N GLY A 227 -11.98 -15.68 -24.22
CA GLY A 227 -11.58 -16.39 -23.01
C GLY A 227 -12.75 -16.73 -22.08
N VAL A 228 -12.43 -17.19 -20.87
CA VAL A 228 -13.42 -17.53 -19.83
C VAL A 228 -14.10 -16.25 -19.30
N ASN A 229 -15.43 -16.19 -19.29
CA ASN A 229 -16.17 -15.10 -18.64
C ASN A 229 -16.12 -15.24 -17.11
N CYS A 230 -15.05 -14.73 -16.50
CA CYS A 230 -14.80 -14.88 -15.05
C CYS A 230 -15.76 -14.09 -14.14
N ARG A 231 -16.59 -13.23 -14.73
CA ARG A 231 -17.60 -12.41 -14.04
C ARG A 231 -18.61 -13.26 -13.27
N ASP A 232 -19.18 -14.24 -13.97
CA ASP A 232 -20.38 -14.98 -13.56
C ASP A 232 -20.08 -16.41 -13.07
N CYS A 233 -18.80 -16.82 -13.02
CA CYS A 233 -18.37 -18.17 -12.60
C CYS A 233 -18.73 -18.55 -11.15
N GLU A 234 -18.93 -17.55 -10.28
CA GLU A 234 -19.14 -17.69 -8.84
C GLU A 234 -20.06 -16.55 -8.36
N PRO A 235 -20.79 -16.69 -7.23
CA PRO A 235 -21.50 -15.57 -6.65
C PRO A 235 -20.55 -14.39 -6.34
N SER A 236 -21.04 -13.17 -6.55
CA SER A 236 -20.28 -11.94 -6.31
C SER A 236 -20.45 -11.46 -4.87
N THR A 237 -19.37 -10.98 -4.24
CA THR A 237 -19.33 -10.61 -2.81
C THR A 237 -19.25 -9.11 -2.56
N TYR A 238 -19.70 -8.68 -1.38
CA TYR A 238 -19.76 -7.29 -0.95
C TYR A 238 -19.18 -7.15 0.46
N GLY A 239 -18.40 -6.10 0.72
CA GLY A 239 -17.89 -5.80 2.06
C GLY A 239 -18.96 -5.15 2.93
N ILE A 240 -19.23 -3.88 2.67
CA ILE A 240 -20.20 -3.05 3.39
C ILE A 240 -21.35 -2.68 2.44
N SER A 241 -22.60 -2.65 2.94
CA SER A 241 -23.72 -2.05 2.22
C SER A 241 -24.53 -1.03 3.03
N ALA A 242 -24.92 0.08 2.38
CA ALA A 242 -26.10 0.86 2.75
C ALA A 242 -27.21 0.64 1.71
N GLY A 243 -28.40 0.24 2.17
CA GLY A 243 -29.59 0.06 1.34
C GLY A 243 -30.50 1.29 1.35
N SER A 244 -31.68 1.16 0.73
CA SER A 244 -32.64 2.26 0.63
C SER A 244 -33.03 2.81 2.01
N GLY A 245 -33.04 4.14 2.16
CA GLY A 245 -33.35 4.82 3.43
C GLY A 245 -32.21 4.81 4.47
N MET A 246 -31.07 4.18 4.19
CA MET A 246 -29.95 4.08 5.14
C MET A 246 -28.94 5.21 4.91
N HIS A 247 -29.35 6.44 5.23
CA HIS A 247 -28.61 7.67 4.94
C HIS A 247 -27.36 7.85 5.81
N ARG A 248 -26.41 8.66 5.35
CA ARG A 248 -25.26 9.12 6.16
C ARG A 248 -24.41 7.99 6.77
N LEU A 249 -24.30 6.85 6.09
CA LEU A 249 -23.24 5.87 6.39
C LEU A 249 -21.87 6.55 6.19
N GLU A 250 -21.06 6.53 7.25
CA GLU A 250 -19.65 6.89 7.25
C GLU A 250 -18.79 5.62 7.27
N VAL A 251 -17.80 5.53 6.36
CA VAL A 251 -16.79 4.47 6.36
C VAL A 251 -15.42 5.11 6.31
N ASP A 252 -14.61 4.90 7.34
CA ASP A 252 -13.31 5.56 7.47
C ASP A 252 -12.22 4.69 8.07
N ASN A 253 -10.96 5.04 7.80
CA ASN A 253 -9.80 4.39 8.41
C ASN A 253 -9.79 2.85 8.29
N CYS A 254 -10.53 2.28 7.34
CA CYS A 254 -10.62 0.84 7.11
C CYS A 254 -9.65 0.40 6.02
N GLU A 255 -9.34 -0.89 6.02
CA GLU A 255 -8.67 -1.57 4.91
C GLU A 255 -9.59 -2.70 4.42
N MET A 256 -9.87 -2.75 3.12
CA MET A 256 -10.88 -3.65 2.57
C MET A 256 -10.35 -4.32 1.31
N ALA A 257 -10.44 -5.66 1.26
CA ALA A 257 -9.98 -6.43 0.11
C ALA A 257 -10.77 -7.71 -0.13
N GLY A 258 -10.67 -8.28 -1.34
CA GLY A 258 -11.24 -9.59 -1.65
C GLY A 258 -12.76 -9.61 -1.90
N PHE A 259 -13.37 -8.45 -2.17
CA PHE A 259 -14.79 -8.33 -2.49
C PHE A 259 -14.98 -8.23 -4.01
N SER A 260 -15.64 -9.22 -4.61
CA SER A 260 -15.67 -9.39 -6.05
C SER A 260 -16.72 -8.54 -6.76
N LEU A 261 -17.85 -8.17 -6.13
CA LEU A 261 -18.62 -7.02 -6.61
C LEU A 261 -17.96 -5.74 -6.13
N ALA A 262 -18.06 -5.44 -4.83
CA ALA A 262 -17.65 -4.14 -4.32
C ALA A 262 -17.16 -4.17 -2.87
N ALA A 263 -16.17 -3.34 -2.52
CA ALA A 263 -15.83 -3.12 -1.12
C ALA A 263 -17.02 -2.44 -0.41
N ILE A 264 -17.53 -1.35 -0.98
CA ILE A 264 -18.66 -0.58 -0.42
C ILE A 264 -19.75 -0.42 -1.49
N SER A 265 -20.98 -0.86 -1.20
CA SER A 265 -22.16 -0.65 -2.05
C SER A 265 -23.17 0.27 -1.36
N LEU A 266 -23.47 1.40 -1.99
CA LEU A 266 -24.49 2.35 -1.56
C LEU A 266 -25.68 2.23 -2.53
N SER A 267 -26.92 2.41 -2.08
CA SER A 267 -28.09 2.27 -2.97
C SER A 267 -29.33 2.96 -2.42
N ALA A 268 -29.88 3.89 -3.20
CA ALA A 268 -31.11 4.63 -2.84
C ALA A 268 -31.02 5.33 -1.46
N SER A 269 -29.83 5.86 -1.15
CA SER A 269 -29.44 6.41 0.15
C SER A 269 -28.37 7.51 -0.03
N SER A 270 -28.41 8.54 0.82
CA SER A 270 -27.77 9.83 0.53
C SER A 270 -26.99 10.39 1.73
N GLY A 271 -26.02 11.26 1.45
CA GLY A 271 -25.17 11.92 2.44
C GLY A 271 -24.01 11.06 2.95
N HIS A 272 -23.57 10.07 2.17
CA HIS A 272 -22.52 9.14 2.58
C HIS A 272 -21.12 9.77 2.59
N ALA A 273 -20.28 9.32 3.52
CA ALA A 273 -18.87 9.67 3.59
C ALA A 273 -18.03 8.39 3.52
N VAL A 274 -17.16 8.28 2.52
CA VAL A 274 -16.18 7.19 2.41
C VAL A 274 -14.81 7.85 2.36
N HIS A 275 -14.07 7.84 3.47
CA HIS A 275 -12.79 8.55 3.50
C HIS A 275 -11.67 7.91 4.29
N HIS A 276 -10.43 8.13 3.85
CA HIS A 276 -9.25 7.58 4.54
C HIS A 276 -9.24 6.04 4.62
N ASN A 277 -9.78 5.34 3.61
CA ASN A 277 -9.75 3.88 3.53
C ASN A 277 -8.70 3.37 2.52
N TYR A 278 -8.09 2.21 2.78
CA TYR A 278 -7.32 1.47 1.78
C TYR A 278 -8.20 0.39 1.16
N LEU A 279 -8.66 0.62 -0.06
CA LEU A 279 -9.59 -0.24 -0.80
C LEU A 279 -8.80 -0.94 -1.90
N HIS A 280 -8.60 -2.27 -1.81
CA HIS A 280 -7.73 -2.96 -2.75
C HIS A 280 -8.10 -4.40 -3.07
N HIS A 281 -7.61 -4.92 -4.20
CA HIS A 281 -7.89 -6.31 -4.63
C HIS A 281 -9.40 -6.59 -4.72
N THR A 282 -10.16 -5.62 -5.25
CA THR A 282 -11.57 -5.73 -5.61
C THR A 282 -11.66 -5.66 -7.12
N GLN A 283 -11.21 -6.72 -7.79
CA GLN A 283 -10.80 -6.67 -9.20
C GLN A 283 -11.32 -7.84 -10.03
N ARG A 284 -12.39 -8.54 -9.63
CA ARG A 284 -12.94 -9.60 -10.49
C ARG A 284 -13.31 -9.01 -11.85
N GLN A 285 -12.87 -9.66 -12.92
CA GLN A 285 -13.18 -9.31 -14.29
C GLN A 285 -14.69 -9.04 -14.50
N GLY A 286 -15.01 -7.84 -15.00
CA GLY A 286 -16.39 -7.38 -15.24
C GLY A 286 -17.17 -6.88 -14.02
N LEU A 287 -16.62 -7.02 -12.81
CA LEU A 287 -17.11 -6.47 -11.54
C LEU A 287 -15.95 -5.71 -10.85
N GLY A 288 -15.87 -5.66 -9.52
CA GLY A 288 -14.69 -5.12 -8.82
C GLY A 288 -14.66 -3.60 -8.65
N TYR A 289 -15.59 -3.08 -7.85
CA TYR A 289 -15.72 -1.67 -7.50
C TYR A 289 -15.12 -1.39 -6.11
N GLY A 290 -14.33 -0.33 -5.95
CA GLY A 290 -13.97 0.17 -4.62
C GLY A 290 -15.21 0.68 -3.88
N VAL A 291 -15.87 1.68 -4.47
CA VAL A 291 -17.19 2.18 -4.06
C VAL A 291 -18.15 2.10 -5.25
N VAL A 292 -19.37 1.61 -5.05
CA VAL A 292 -20.42 1.62 -6.08
C VAL A 292 -21.71 2.24 -5.56
N LEU A 293 -22.31 3.12 -6.37
CA LEU A 293 -23.60 3.75 -6.13
C LEU A 293 -24.67 3.09 -7.02
N GLY A 294 -25.70 2.52 -6.41
CA GLY A 294 -26.88 1.94 -7.04
C GLY A 294 -28.13 2.82 -6.89
N GLY A 295 -29.15 2.55 -7.70
CA GLY A 295 -30.41 3.29 -7.67
C GLY A 295 -31.31 2.99 -8.87
N THR A 296 -32.58 3.34 -8.72
CA THR A 296 -33.59 3.34 -9.80
C THR A 296 -33.86 4.77 -10.28
N THR A 297 -34.68 4.92 -11.31
CA THR A 297 -35.09 6.22 -11.88
C THR A 297 -35.79 7.16 -10.88
N SER A 298 -36.32 6.65 -9.77
CA SER A 298 -37.05 7.41 -8.74
C SER A 298 -36.26 7.63 -7.44
N THR A 299 -35.03 7.13 -7.33
CA THR A 299 -34.22 7.20 -6.09
C THR A 299 -33.03 8.14 -6.20
N THR A 300 -32.65 8.78 -5.10
CA THR A 300 -31.38 9.49 -4.98
C THR A 300 -30.30 8.62 -4.35
N CYS A 301 -29.03 8.83 -4.72
CA CYS A 301 -27.90 8.21 -4.03
C CYS A 301 -26.71 9.15 -4.07
N SER A 302 -26.17 9.57 -2.91
CA SER A 302 -25.09 10.56 -2.86
C SER A 302 -23.96 10.20 -1.88
N ALA A 303 -22.71 10.40 -2.33
CA ALA A 303 -21.52 10.12 -1.54
C ALA A 303 -20.38 11.12 -1.80
N VAL A 304 -19.64 11.46 -0.74
CA VAL A 304 -18.30 12.05 -0.81
C VAL A 304 -17.29 10.92 -0.60
N ILE A 305 -16.39 10.74 -1.57
CA ILE A 305 -15.32 9.76 -1.56
C ILE A 305 -14.00 10.52 -1.54
N GLU A 306 -13.32 10.60 -0.39
CA GLU A 306 -12.11 11.42 -0.28
C GLU A 306 -10.96 10.81 0.53
N HIS A 307 -9.72 11.18 0.22
CA HIS A 307 -8.55 10.70 0.97
C HIS A 307 -8.38 9.17 1.02
N ASN A 308 -9.05 8.42 0.14
CA ASN A 308 -8.88 6.97 0.04
C ASN A 308 -7.65 6.63 -0.81
N ARG A 309 -7.10 5.45 -0.55
CA ARG A 309 -6.10 4.80 -1.38
C ARG A 309 -6.79 3.64 -2.09
N PHE A 310 -6.73 3.62 -3.41
CA PHE A 310 -7.25 2.54 -4.24
C PHE A 310 -6.09 1.80 -4.92
N ASP A 311 -6.12 0.46 -4.95
CA ASP A 311 -5.13 -0.36 -5.68
C ASP A 311 -5.73 -1.69 -6.14
N TYR A 312 -5.34 -2.27 -7.27
CA TYR A 312 -5.89 -3.55 -7.75
C TYR A 312 -7.43 -3.61 -7.73
N TYR A 313 -8.09 -2.81 -8.58
CA TYR A 313 -9.55 -2.71 -8.70
C TYR A 313 -9.96 -2.64 -10.17
N ARG A 314 -11.24 -2.84 -10.52
CA ARG A 314 -11.72 -2.48 -11.87
C ARG A 314 -12.07 -1.00 -11.95
N HIS A 315 -12.88 -0.50 -11.02
CA HIS A 315 -13.16 0.93 -10.86
C HIS A 315 -13.00 1.34 -9.39
N ALA A 316 -12.40 2.51 -9.13
CA ALA A 316 -12.28 3.06 -7.78
C ALA A 316 -13.65 3.52 -7.27
N VAL A 317 -14.39 4.25 -8.11
CA VAL A 317 -15.81 4.62 -7.88
C VAL A 317 -16.60 4.41 -9.17
N ALA A 318 -17.79 3.83 -9.06
CA ALA A 318 -18.76 3.74 -10.15
C ALA A 318 -20.19 4.13 -9.69
N GLY A 319 -20.99 4.67 -10.61
CA GLY A 319 -22.43 4.89 -10.41
C GLY A 319 -23.26 4.20 -11.50
N SER A 320 -24.45 3.71 -11.15
CA SER A 320 -25.36 2.99 -12.07
C SER A 320 -26.05 3.85 -13.14
N GLY A 321 -25.76 5.16 -13.20
CA GLY A 321 -26.34 6.09 -14.17
C GLY A 321 -27.73 6.63 -13.83
N ALA A 322 -28.32 6.24 -12.70
CA ALA A 322 -29.70 6.63 -12.37
C ALA A 322 -29.80 8.15 -12.07
N PRO A 323 -30.92 8.82 -12.40
CA PRO A 323 -30.98 10.29 -12.51
C PRO A 323 -30.79 11.06 -11.21
N GLY A 324 -30.97 10.40 -10.06
CA GLY A 324 -30.74 10.96 -8.73
C GLY A 324 -29.37 10.64 -8.13
N GLN A 325 -28.45 10.02 -8.88
CA GLN A 325 -27.14 9.62 -8.39
C GLN A 325 -26.09 10.71 -8.52
N GLU A 326 -25.26 10.86 -7.50
CA GLU A 326 -24.15 11.80 -7.52
C GLU A 326 -22.98 11.32 -6.67
N TYR A 327 -21.78 11.73 -7.04
CA TYR A 327 -20.62 11.57 -6.17
C TYR A 327 -19.60 12.68 -6.36
N ILE A 328 -18.90 12.99 -5.27
CA ILE A 328 -17.70 13.83 -5.27
C ILE A 328 -16.53 12.91 -4.92
N ALA A 329 -15.64 12.65 -5.88
CA ALA A 329 -14.40 11.93 -5.69
C ALA A 329 -13.24 12.92 -5.66
N ARG A 330 -12.66 13.20 -4.47
CA ARG A 330 -11.58 14.18 -4.34
C ARG A 330 -10.44 13.75 -3.43
N HIS A 331 -9.24 14.27 -3.67
CA HIS A 331 -8.07 13.98 -2.83
C HIS A 331 -7.79 12.47 -2.62
N ASN A 332 -8.19 11.60 -3.54
CA ASN A 332 -7.88 10.17 -3.49
C ASN A 332 -6.55 9.86 -4.21
N LEU A 333 -5.97 8.71 -3.89
CA LEU A 333 -4.80 8.13 -4.54
C LEU A 333 -5.21 6.86 -5.26
N ALA A 334 -5.34 6.92 -6.59
CA ALA A 334 -5.63 5.79 -7.47
C ALA A 334 -4.33 5.24 -8.06
N LEU A 335 -3.94 4.03 -7.66
CA LEU A 335 -2.68 3.40 -8.07
C LEU A 335 -2.77 2.71 -9.45
N SER A 336 -1.62 2.29 -9.98
CA SER A 336 -1.42 1.87 -11.38
C SER A 336 -1.92 0.47 -11.74
N HIS A 337 -2.59 -0.25 -10.83
CA HIS A 337 -3.03 -1.64 -11.04
C HIS A 337 -4.53 -1.76 -11.31
N ALA A 338 -5.19 -0.68 -11.76
CA ALA A 338 -6.60 -0.75 -12.16
C ALA A 338 -6.77 -1.56 -13.46
N ILE A 339 -7.68 -2.53 -13.49
CA ILE A 339 -7.92 -3.42 -14.65
C ILE A 339 -9.02 -2.91 -15.61
N GLY A 340 -9.55 -1.72 -15.31
CA GLY A 340 -10.51 -0.92 -16.05
C GLY A 340 -10.38 0.54 -15.63
N HIS A 341 -11.11 1.44 -16.28
CA HIS A 341 -11.00 2.89 -16.05
C HIS A 341 -11.31 3.29 -14.60
N VAL A 342 -10.60 4.31 -14.10
CA VAL A 342 -10.50 4.56 -12.65
C VAL A 342 -11.81 5.06 -12.05
N TYR A 343 -12.44 6.06 -12.65
CA TYR A 343 -13.75 6.57 -12.25
C TYR A 343 -14.78 6.29 -13.33
N ASP A 344 -16.00 5.96 -12.94
CA ASP A 344 -17.06 5.56 -13.86
C ASP A 344 -18.42 6.15 -13.49
N MET A 345 -19.22 6.45 -14.51
CA MET A 345 -20.65 6.66 -14.39
C MET A 345 -21.32 5.99 -15.60
N HIS A 346 -22.04 4.90 -15.36
CA HIS A 346 -22.87 4.22 -16.35
C HIS A 346 -23.97 5.16 -16.89
N GLY A 347 -24.57 4.80 -18.03
CA GLY A 347 -25.78 5.45 -18.55
C GLY A 347 -27.01 4.57 -18.38
N LEU A 348 -28.19 5.18 -18.22
CA LEU A 348 -29.45 4.44 -18.21
C LEU A 348 -29.64 3.62 -19.48
N ASN A 349 -29.37 4.18 -20.66
CA ASN A 349 -29.50 3.48 -21.93
C ASN A 349 -28.72 2.15 -22.01
N GLU A 350 -27.58 2.01 -21.33
CA GLU A 350 -26.82 0.74 -21.31
C GLU A 350 -27.56 -0.41 -20.63
N LYS A 351 -28.59 -0.08 -19.85
CA LYS A 351 -29.44 -0.99 -19.10
C LYS A 351 -30.85 -1.07 -19.69
N THR A 352 -31.43 0.06 -20.08
CA THR A 352 -32.82 0.15 -20.57
C THR A 352 -32.95 -0.03 -22.08
N ASN A 353 -31.90 0.29 -22.85
CA ASN A 353 -31.89 0.26 -24.32
C ASN A 353 -33.08 1.01 -24.97
N ASP A 354 -33.54 2.07 -24.32
CA ASP A 354 -34.71 2.90 -24.66
C ASP A 354 -34.32 4.28 -25.24
N GLY A 355 -33.02 4.51 -25.46
CA GLY A 355 -32.48 5.80 -25.89
C GLY A 355 -32.32 6.83 -24.77
N ASN A 356 -32.54 6.47 -23.49
CA ASN A 356 -32.51 7.42 -22.38
C ASN A 356 -31.08 7.96 -22.13
N PRO A 357 -30.83 9.26 -22.35
CA PRO A 357 -29.47 9.79 -22.35
C PRO A 357 -28.86 9.94 -20.95
N VAL A 358 -29.62 9.74 -19.86
CA VAL A 358 -29.18 10.12 -18.51
C VAL A 358 -28.04 9.23 -18.00
N ALA A 359 -27.00 9.87 -17.46
CA ALA A 359 -25.89 9.23 -16.76
C ALA A 359 -25.60 9.95 -15.43
N GLY A 360 -26.45 9.72 -14.44
CA GLY A 360 -26.37 10.38 -13.13
C GLY A 360 -26.86 11.83 -13.13
N ARG A 361 -26.71 12.46 -11.96
CA ARG A 361 -27.08 13.86 -11.69
C ARG A 361 -25.86 14.77 -11.72
N ARG A 362 -24.98 14.60 -10.74
CA ARG A 362 -23.85 15.48 -10.44
C ARG A 362 -22.61 14.62 -10.16
N ILE A 363 -21.55 14.81 -10.93
CA ILE A 363 -20.30 14.06 -10.77
C ILE A 363 -19.15 15.06 -10.67
N GLU A 364 -18.40 15.04 -9.58
CA GLU A 364 -17.21 15.89 -9.43
C GLU A 364 -16.00 15.02 -9.10
N ILE A 365 -15.01 15.02 -9.97
CA ILE A 365 -13.76 14.27 -9.80
C ILE A 365 -12.62 15.28 -9.84
N HIS A 366 -12.06 15.62 -8.68
CA HIS A 366 -11.09 16.71 -8.59
C HIS A 366 -9.98 16.54 -7.55
N ASP A 367 -8.84 17.18 -7.79
CA ASP A 367 -7.69 17.18 -6.86
C ASP A 367 -7.21 15.75 -6.45
N ASN A 368 -7.43 14.74 -7.29
CA ASN A 368 -6.96 13.36 -7.09
C ASN A 368 -5.59 13.12 -7.77
N ALA A 369 -4.83 12.13 -7.27
CA ALA A 369 -3.69 11.57 -7.97
C ALA A 369 -4.10 10.24 -8.63
N ILE A 370 -4.08 10.19 -9.96
CA ILE A 370 -4.53 9.07 -10.79
C ILE A 370 -3.34 8.53 -11.59
N LEU A 371 -2.81 7.43 -11.12
CA LEU A 371 -1.48 6.94 -11.51
C LEU A 371 -1.55 5.82 -12.55
N GLN A 372 -2.76 5.49 -12.98
CA GLN A 372 -3.02 4.56 -14.06
C GLN A 372 -2.86 5.25 -15.42
N SER A 373 -2.01 4.69 -16.27
CA SER A 373 -1.71 5.16 -17.63
C SER A 373 -2.33 4.29 -18.73
N SER A 374 -2.66 3.02 -18.43
CA SER A 374 -3.12 2.07 -19.45
C SER A 374 -4.61 2.17 -19.80
N VAL A 375 -5.44 2.74 -18.90
CA VAL A 375 -6.92 2.84 -19.02
C VAL A 375 -7.42 4.25 -18.68
N TYR A 376 -8.65 4.63 -19.06
CA TYR A 376 -9.16 6.00 -18.84
C TYR A 376 -9.16 6.36 -17.34
N SER A 377 -8.89 7.63 -17.02
CA SER A 377 -9.04 8.16 -15.67
C SER A 377 -10.51 8.38 -15.30
N PHE A 378 -11.36 8.76 -16.25
CA PHE A 378 -12.81 8.86 -16.07
C PHE A 378 -13.55 8.50 -17.36
N VAL A 379 -14.58 7.64 -17.25
CA VAL A 379 -15.56 7.38 -18.31
C VAL A 379 -16.95 7.77 -17.85
N LEU A 380 -17.64 8.53 -18.69
CA LEU A 380 -19.01 9.00 -18.48
C LEU A 380 -19.89 8.45 -19.61
N ARG A 381 -20.76 7.51 -19.32
CA ARG A 381 -21.51 6.74 -20.33
C ARG A 381 -22.89 7.34 -20.66
N GLY A 382 -22.97 8.68 -20.71
CA GLY A 382 -24.14 9.42 -21.16
C GLY A 382 -24.09 10.89 -20.74
N ARG A 383 -25.25 11.56 -20.71
CA ARG A 383 -25.42 12.96 -20.32
C ARG A 383 -25.91 13.06 -18.87
N PRO A 384 -25.11 13.58 -17.92
CA PRO A 384 -25.57 13.83 -16.55
C PRO A 384 -26.59 14.96 -16.52
N SER A 385 -27.60 14.88 -15.65
CA SER A 385 -28.73 15.84 -15.67
C SER A 385 -28.38 17.22 -15.12
N THR A 386 -27.45 17.32 -14.15
CA THR A 386 -26.88 18.60 -13.67
C THR A 386 -25.50 18.84 -14.28
N GLY A 387 -24.58 17.86 -14.19
CA GLY A 387 -23.27 17.96 -14.81
C GLY A 387 -22.22 16.99 -14.29
N ALA A 388 -21.15 16.83 -15.05
CA ALA A 388 -19.94 16.13 -14.65
C ALA A 388 -18.71 17.02 -14.83
N TRP A 389 -17.80 17.03 -13.86
CA TRP A 389 -16.62 17.88 -13.83
C TRP A 389 -15.37 17.09 -13.48
N PHE A 390 -14.33 17.24 -14.30
CA PHE A 390 -13.01 16.61 -14.10
C PHE A 390 -11.91 17.69 -14.13
N TYR A 391 -11.38 18.09 -12.98
CA TYR A 391 -10.48 19.26 -12.84
C TYR A 391 -9.44 19.13 -11.72
N ARG A 392 -8.28 19.76 -11.87
CA ARG A 392 -7.13 19.72 -10.93
C ARG A 392 -6.64 18.31 -10.51
N ASN A 393 -7.05 17.24 -11.19
CA ASN A 393 -6.45 15.93 -10.99
C ASN A 393 -5.04 15.92 -11.58
N CYS A 394 -4.13 15.13 -11.01
CA CYS A 394 -2.89 14.77 -11.67
C CYS A 394 -3.03 13.35 -12.24
N THR A 395 -2.86 13.21 -13.55
CA THR A 395 -3.20 12.00 -14.31
C THR A 395 -2.01 11.48 -15.10
N ALA A 396 -1.78 10.17 -15.03
CA ALA A 396 -0.71 9.52 -15.78
C ALA A 396 -1.03 9.35 -17.28
N ARG A 397 -2.31 9.36 -17.66
CA ARG A 397 -2.71 9.40 -19.08
C ARG A 397 -2.53 10.79 -19.68
N ALA A 398 -2.18 10.82 -20.97
CA ALA A 398 -2.11 12.06 -21.75
C ALA A 398 -3.50 12.68 -21.96
N LYS A 399 -3.57 14.00 -22.16
CA LYS A 399 -4.83 14.76 -22.24
C LYS A 399 -5.83 14.19 -23.25
N SER A 400 -5.34 13.76 -24.41
CA SER A 400 -6.13 13.15 -25.49
C SER A 400 -6.83 11.83 -25.14
N SER A 401 -6.48 11.20 -24.01
CA SER A 401 -6.96 9.87 -23.62
C SER A 401 -7.27 9.73 -22.12
N ALA A 402 -7.19 10.80 -21.34
CA ALA A 402 -7.42 10.75 -19.90
C ALA A 402 -8.90 10.58 -19.54
N VAL A 403 -9.82 11.19 -20.30
CA VAL A 403 -11.25 11.17 -20.02
C VAL A 403 -12.07 10.92 -21.28
N LEU A 404 -13.26 10.33 -21.13
CA LEU A 404 -14.15 10.01 -22.26
C LEU A 404 -15.63 10.12 -21.87
N GLN A 405 -16.43 10.75 -22.73
CA GLN A 405 -17.89 10.67 -22.69
C GLN A 405 -18.38 9.75 -23.83
N ARG A 406 -19.29 8.81 -23.56
CA ARG A 406 -19.83 7.83 -24.52
C ARG A 406 -21.34 7.94 -24.67
N TYR A 407 -21.83 7.49 -25.84
CA TYR A 407 -23.24 7.39 -26.27
C TYR A 407 -24.01 8.71 -26.38
N PHE A 408 -23.96 9.58 -25.36
CA PHE A 408 -24.64 10.87 -25.35
C PHE A 408 -23.70 11.96 -24.83
N THR A 409 -23.56 13.04 -25.58
CA THR A 409 -22.67 14.16 -25.25
C THR A 409 -23.41 15.28 -24.50
N GLY A 410 -22.66 16.09 -23.76
CA GLY A 410 -23.16 17.30 -23.09
C GLY A 410 -23.15 17.22 -21.57
N ASN A 411 -23.31 18.36 -20.90
CA ASN A 411 -23.20 18.52 -19.44
C ASN A 411 -21.89 17.96 -18.84
N PHE A 412 -20.83 17.86 -19.63
CA PHE A 412 -19.52 17.37 -19.18
C PHE A 412 -18.46 18.48 -19.38
N SER A 413 -17.66 18.72 -18.34
CA SER A 413 -16.65 19.75 -18.28
C SER A 413 -15.31 19.18 -17.80
N VAL A 414 -14.25 19.54 -18.51
CA VAL A 414 -12.88 19.11 -18.24
C VAL A 414 -12.03 20.36 -18.08
N ASP A 415 -11.04 20.33 -17.17
CA ASP A 415 -10.17 21.47 -16.83
C ASP A 415 -10.93 22.71 -16.29
N LYS A 416 -12.17 22.54 -15.81
CA LYS A 416 -13.04 23.61 -15.29
C LYS A 416 -13.80 23.17 -14.04
N THR A 417 -14.01 24.11 -13.12
CA THR A 417 -14.87 23.91 -11.93
C THR A 417 -16.36 23.95 -12.30
N PRO A 418 -17.28 23.57 -11.39
CA PRO A 418 -18.73 23.76 -11.57
C PRO A 418 -19.16 25.19 -11.91
N GLY A 419 -18.45 26.20 -11.42
CA GLY A 419 -18.68 27.61 -11.76
C GLY A 419 -18.08 28.06 -13.10
N GLY A 420 -17.54 27.15 -13.92
CA GLY A 420 -16.93 27.44 -15.21
C GLY A 420 -15.51 28.01 -15.16
N ALA A 421 -14.98 28.32 -13.97
CA ALA A 421 -13.63 28.85 -13.79
C ALA A 421 -12.56 27.82 -14.20
N SER A 422 -11.49 28.30 -14.84
CA SER A 422 -10.36 27.46 -15.28
C SER A 422 -9.68 26.78 -14.11
N ALA A 423 -9.47 25.47 -14.22
CA ALA A 423 -8.95 24.59 -13.18
C ALA A 423 -8.27 23.37 -13.83
N PRO A 424 -7.16 23.56 -14.56
CA PRO A 424 -6.57 22.52 -15.39
C PRO A 424 -6.14 21.28 -14.59
N ASN A 425 -6.35 20.10 -15.16
CA ASN A 425 -5.69 18.88 -14.70
C ASN A 425 -4.24 18.87 -15.19
N THR A 426 -3.38 18.13 -14.49
CA THR A 426 -2.07 17.73 -15.00
C THR A 426 -2.21 16.41 -15.76
N TYR A 427 -1.65 16.32 -16.96
CA TYR A 427 -1.79 15.17 -17.86
C TYR A 427 -0.43 14.63 -18.31
N GLY A 428 -0.39 13.35 -18.70
CA GLY A 428 0.83 12.67 -19.12
C GLY A 428 1.91 12.67 -18.04
N ALA A 429 1.49 12.88 -16.79
CA ALA A 429 2.39 13.04 -15.67
C ALA A 429 2.95 11.67 -15.29
N ALA A 430 4.28 11.52 -15.31
CA ALA A 430 4.89 10.37 -14.68
C ALA A 430 4.35 10.23 -13.25
N TYR A 431 4.28 9.00 -12.74
CA TYR A 431 4.00 8.68 -11.33
C TYR A 431 4.60 9.79 -10.44
N ASP A 432 5.88 10.07 -10.62
CA ASP A 432 6.75 10.97 -9.86
C ASP A 432 6.35 12.45 -9.81
N SER A 433 5.61 12.98 -10.79
CA SER A 433 5.11 14.36 -10.75
C SER A 433 3.71 14.49 -10.12
N CYS A 434 2.98 13.38 -9.96
CA CYS A 434 1.67 13.36 -9.28
C CYS A 434 1.71 13.10 -7.77
N ALA A 435 2.80 12.57 -7.24
CA ALA A 435 3.05 12.53 -5.80
C ALA A 435 4.56 12.42 -5.54
N ALA A 436 5.04 13.11 -4.51
CA ALA A 436 6.44 13.07 -4.12
C ALA A 436 6.87 11.63 -3.81
N ARG A 437 7.83 11.10 -4.57
CA ARG A 437 8.47 9.82 -4.25
C ARG A 437 9.14 9.92 -2.88
N ARG A 438 9.00 8.88 -2.07
CA ARG A 438 9.71 8.72 -0.81
C ARG A 438 10.40 7.36 -0.74
N PHE A 439 11.40 7.24 0.12
CA PHE A 439 11.67 5.94 0.73
C PHE A 439 10.54 5.63 1.75
N CYS A 440 10.30 4.35 2.03
CA CYS A 440 9.51 3.93 3.18
C CYS A 440 10.03 2.61 3.72
N TYR A 441 9.87 2.39 5.02
CA TYR A 441 10.21 1.12 5.66
C TYR A 441 8.96 0.42 6.19
N MET A 442 9.07 -0.87 6.48
CA MET A 442 8.01 -1.72 7.01
C MET A 442 8.52 -2.34 8.31
N PRO A 443 8.06 -1.88 9.48
CA PRO A 443 8.60 -2.29 10.76
C PRO A 443 8.61 -3.81 10.92
N SER A 444 9.74 -4.41 11.29
CA SER A 444 9.85 -5.87 11.46
C SER A 444 9.37 -6.68 10.23
N ALA A 445 9.42 -6.10 9.03
CA ALA A 445 8.79 -6.55 7.78
C ALA A 445 7.24 -6.78 7.82
N LEU A 446 6.61 -6.60 8.98
CA LEU A 446 5.21 -6.91 9.31
C LEU A 446 4.35 -5.66 9.50
N GLY A 447 4.90 -4.63 10.13
CA GLY A 447 4.24 -3.38 10.48
C GLY A 447 3.86 -2.52 9.27
N PRO A 448 2.89 -1.58 9.42
CA PRO A 448 2.42 -0.74 8.32
C PRO A 448 3.57 0.04 7.69
N ARG A 449 3.51 0.27 6.37
CA ARG A 449 4.53 1.05 5.65
C ARG A 449 4.64 2.46 6.28
N ARG A 450 5.81 2.82 6.80
CA ARG A 450 6.12 4.13 7.37
C ARG A 450 6.93 4.96 6.39
N ASN A 451 6.47 6.18 6.12
CA ASN A 451 7.16 7.10 5.21
C ASN A 451 8.51 7.55 5.79
N ALA A 452 9.54 7.47 4.96
CA ALA A 452 10.88 7.98 5.22
C ALA A 452 11.10 9.24 4.34
N ILE A 453 12.35 9.65 4.12
CA ILE A 453 12.70 10.88 3.39
C ILE A 453 12.13 10.90 1.95
N ALA A 454 11.70 12.09 1.51
CA ALA A 454 11.35 12.34 0.11
C ALA A 454 12.59 12.24 -0.78
N SER A 455 12.54 11.35 -1.77
CA SER A 455 13.69 10.93 -2.55
C SER A 455 13.27 10.33 -3.88
N THR A 456 13.99 10.70 -4.95
CA THR A 456 13.89 10.08 -6.28
C THR A 456 14.93 8.98 -6.51
N LEU A 457 15.83 8.76 -5.56
CA LEU A 457 16.92 7.79 -5.63
C LEU A 457 16.39 6.34 -5.63
N SER A 458 17.13 5.44 -6.27
CA SER A 458 16.98 3.99 -6.07
C SER A 458 17.43 3.59 -4.66
N VAL A 459 17.05 2.39 -4.22
CA VAL A 459 17.72 1.74 -3.08
C VAL A 459 19.19 1.40 -3.38
N ASP A 460 19.60 1.48 -4.65
CA ASP A 460 20.96 1.17 -5.12
C ASP A 460 21.91 2.36 -4.96
N ASP A 461 21.34 3.56 -4.88
CA ASP A 461 22.06 4.82 -4.69
C ASP A 461 22.25 5.18 -3.20
N ILE A 462 21.95 4.24 -2.30
CA ILE A 462 22.06 4.40 -0.85
C ILE A 462 22.76 3.21 -0.17
N ALA A 463 23.36 3.50 0.98
CA ALA A 463 23.75 2.53 2.00
C ALA A 463 23.02 2.82 3.32
N ILE A 464 23.08 1.87 4.26
CA ILE A 464 22.40 1.94 5.55
C ILE A 464 23.41 1.62 6.66
N GLY A 465 23.21 2.27 7.80
CA GLY A 465 23.91 2.06 9.07
C GLY A 465 23.52 3.14 10.07
N ASP A 466 23.75 2.92 11.35
CA ASP A 466 23.64 3.95 12.39
C ASP A 466 24.93 4.77 12.40
N PHE A 467 24.92 6.02 11.92
CA PHE A 467 26.13 6.86 11.84
C PHE A 467 26.22 7.91 12.95
N ASP A 468 25.25 8.02 13.87
CA ASP A 468 25.41 8.88 15.06
C ASP A 468 25.30 8.18 16.42
N GLY A 469 24.97 6.89 16.43
CA GLY A 469 24.94 6.03 17.61
C GLY A 469 23.63 6.13 18.38
N ASP A 470 22.52 6.47 17.70
CA ASP A 470 21.19 6.62 18.33
C ASP A 470 20.37 5.31 18.36
N GLY A 471 20.92 4.23 17.80
CA GLY A 471 20.31 2.91 17.68
C GLY A 471 19.44 2.75 16.43
N ARG A 472 19.38 3.74 15.53
CA ARG A 472 18.54 3.71 14.32
C ARG A 472 19.39 3.70 13.05
N ALA A 473 18.86 3.04 12.03
CA ALA A 473 19.38 3.00 10.69
C ALA A 473 19.20 4.37 9.99
N ASP A 474 20.31 5.03 9.66
CA ASP A 474 20.33 6.15 8.73
C ASP A 474 20.39 5.68 7.28
N LEU A 475 20.15 6.61 6.35
CA LEU A 475 20.51 6.45 4.95
C LEU A 475 21.76 7.26 4.63
N PHE A 476 22.70 6.66 3.90
CA PHE A 476 23.91 7.30 3.40
C PHE A 476 23.93 7.31 1.87
N ARG A 477 24.42 8.37 1.23
CA ARG A 477 24.63 8.44 -0.23
C ARG A 477 25.87 9.25 -0.60
N THR A 478 26.40 9.02 -1.80
CA THR A 478 27.51 9.80 -2.38
C THR A 478 27.01 10.69 -3.52
N SER A 479 27.33 11.98 -3.51
CA SER A 479 26.94 12.93 -4.58
C SER A 479 27.95 14.07 -4.71
N GLY A 480 28.35 14.41 -5.93
CA GLY A 480 29.14 15.63 -6.20
C GLY A 480 30.49 15.74 -5.47
N GLY A 481 31.15 14.63 -5.14
CA GLY A 481 32.39 14.62 -4.36
C GLY A 481 32.18 14.82 -2.85
N ALA A 482 30.96 14.65 -2.36
CA ALA A 482 30.61 14.68 -0.95
C ALA A 482 29.76 13.48 -0.54
N TRP A 483 29.78 13.19 0.75
CA TRP A 483 28.95 12.19 1.40
C TRP A 483 27.78 12.88 2.10
N PHE A 484 26.59 12.34 1.93
CA PHE A 484 25.36 12.84 2.53
C PHE A 484 24.69 11.73 3.33
N TRP A 485 24.01 12.13 4.40
CA TRP A 485 23.23 11.23 5.24
C TRP A 485 21.85 11.81 5.56
N SER A 486 20.93 10.94 5.94
CA SER A 486 19.55 11.23 6.33
C SER A 486 19.25 10.46 7.61
N ARG A 487 19.16 11.19 8.73
CA ARG A 487 19.01 10.61 10.08
C ARG A 487 17.74 9.77 10.21
N SER A 488 17.87 8.55 10.75
CA SER A 488 16.80 7.57 10.88
C SER A 488 15.99 7.40 9.57
N GLY A 489 16.68 7.59 8.43
CA GLY A 489 16.13 7.69 7.08
C GLY A 489 15.04 8.73 6.81
N SER A 490 14.73 9.63 7.76
CA SER A 490 13.60 10.58 7.67
C SER A 490 14.03 12.04 7.77
N GLY A 491 15.13 12.35 8.45
CA GLY A 491 15.72 13.69 8.52
C GLY A 491 16.28 14.13 7.16
N ALA A 492 16.19 15.42 6.81
CA ALA A 492 16.64 15.95 5.52
C ALA A 492 18.12 15.62 5.22
N TRP A 493 18.45 15.43 3.93
CA TRP A 493 19.82 15.17 3.49
C TRP A 493 20.78 16.27 3.92
N ALA A 494 21.69 15.95 4.85
CA ALA A 494 22.78 16.82 5.26
C ALA A 494 24.10 16.30 4.66
N GLN A 495 25.05 17.18 4.35
CA GLN A 495 26.42 16.77 4.04
C GLN A 495 27.09 16.28 5.33
N ARG A 496 27.69 15.09 5.30
CA ARG A 496 28.40 14.47 6.42
C ARG A 496 29.91 14.64 6.31
N ASN A 497 30.46 14.59 5.10
CA ASN A 497 31.90 14.69 4.83
C ASN A 497 32.18 15.03 3.35
N SER A 498 33.43 15.35 3.02
CA SER A 498 33.91 15.63 1.65
C SER A 498 34.81 14.49 1.18
N SER A 499 34.42 13.79 0.11
CA SER A 499 35.10 12.57 -0.35
C SER A 499 34.64 12.19 -1.77
N SER A 500 35.58 11.93 -2.66
CA SER A 500 35.32 11.54 -4.06
C SER A 500 34.98 10.06 -4.25
N TYR A 501 35.09 9.23 -3.20
CA TYR A 501 34.76 7.81 -3.28
C TYR A 501 33.24 7.60 -3.36
N THR A 502 32.80 6.87 -4.38
CA THR A 502 31.40 6.49 -4.61
C THR A 502 31.02 5.23 -3.84
N LEU A 503 29.72 5.01 -3.60
CA LEU A 503 29.19 3.84 -2.90
C LEU A 503 29.80 2.49 -3.33
N ALA A 504 30.05 2.28 -4.62
CA ALA A 504 30.63 1.04 -5.15
C ALA A 504 32.00 0.71 -4.51
N SER A 505 32.78 1.74 -4.15
CA SER A 505 34.13 1.64 -3.56
C SER A 505 34.12 1.56 -2.03
N LEU A 506 32.94 1.58 -1.40
CA LEU A 506 32.79 1.75 0.05
C LEU A 506 32.07 0.57 0.69
N ARG A 507 32.42 0.31 1.96
CA ARG A 507 31.72 -0.63 2.85
C ARG A 507 31.52 0.07 4.19
N PHE A 508 30.71 -0.55 5.05
CA PHE A 508 30.26 0.06 6.28
C PHE A 508 30.13 -0.99 7.39
N GLY A 509 30.36 -0.57 8.63
CA GLY A 509 30.35 -1.36 9.87
C GLY A 509 31.10 -0.60 10.95
N ASP A 510 30.94 -0.96 12.22
CA ASP A 510 31.74 -0.39 13.32
C ASP A 510 33.11 -1.09 13.34
N PHE A 511 34.20 -0.43 12.92
CA PHE A 511 35.55 -1.04 12.88
C PHE A 511 36.43 -0.60 14.05
N ASP A 512 36.20 0.57 14.64
CA ASP A 512 36.98 1.05 15.78
C ASP A 512 36.34 0.77 17.15
N GLY A 513 35.07 0.36 17.19
CA GLY A 513 34.33 -0.10 18.36
C GLY A 513 33.67 1.03 19.15
N ASP A 514 33.27 2.12 18.50
CA ASP A 514 32.64 3.29 19.15
C ASP A 514 31.10 3.25 19.17
N GLY A 515 30.51 2.17 18.64
CA GLY A 515 29.07 1.95 18.52
C GLY A 515 28.44 2.55 17.28
N LYS A 516 29.22 3.13 16.36
CA LYS A 516 28.71 3.76 15.12
C LYS A 516 29.24 3.08 13.87
N THR A 517 28.53 3.29 12.78
CA THR A 517 28.88 2.80 11.47
C THR A 517 29.98 3.66 10.85
N ASP A 518 31.17 3.10 10.69
CA ASP A 518 32.25 3.71 9.94
C ASP A 518 32.09 3.46 8.44
N VAL A 519 32.86 4.20 7.64
CA VAL A 519 33.00 3.96 6.21
C VAL A 519 34.38 3.34 5.94
N PHE A 520 34.41 2.12 5.45
CA PHE A 520 35.61 1.37 5.06
C PHE A 520 35.89 1.47 3.55
N ARG A 521 37.17 1.55 3.18
CA ARG A 521 37.66 1.29 1.82
C ARG A 521 38.93 0.44 1.84
N ALA A 522 39.15 -0.35 0.80
CA ALA A 522 40.38 -1.10 0.54
C ALA A 522 40.89 -0.83 -0.89
N GLY A 523 42.21 -0.84 -1.05
CA GLY A 523 42.88 -0.75 -2.35
C GLY A 523 44.38 -0.99 -2.23
N SER A 524 45.15 -0.68 -3.28
CA SER A 524 46.59 -0.91 -3.33
C SER A 524 47.41 -0.20 -2.25
N GLY A 525 46.89 0.88 -1.67
CA GLY A 525 47.54 1.65 -0.60
C GLY A 525 47.21 1.21 0.83
N GLY A 526 46.48 0.11 1.02
CA GLY A 526 46.02 -0.36 2.33
C GLY A 526 44.50 -0.29 2.53
N TRP A 527 44.08 -0.59 3.75
CA TRP A 527 42.68 -0.46 4.20
C TRP A 527 42.52 0.75 5.12
N PHE A 528 41.42 1.49 4.93
CA PHE A 528 41.17 2.75 5.63
C PHE A 528 39.71 2.83 6.11
N ILE A 529 39.50 3.48 7.25
CA ILE A 529 38.17 3.85 7.75
C ILE A 529 38.02 5.37 7.88
N SER A 530 36.79 5.85 7.75
CA SER A 530 36.34 7.18 8.18
C SER A 530 35.27 6.97 9.24
N SER A 531 35.63 7.28 10.49
CA SER A 531 34.81 6.97 11.66
C SER A 531 33.50 7.74 11.63
N ALA A 532 32.39 7.04 11.85
CA ALA A 532 31.03 7.58 11.76
C ALA A 532 30.75 8.38 10.45
N ALA A 533 31.39 7.99 9.35
CA ALA A 533 31.46 8.72 8.08
C ALA A 533 31.93 10.19 8.16
N SER A 534 32.47 10.64 9.29
CA SER A 534 32.66 12.07 9.62
C SER A 534 34.13 12.49 9.73
N SER A 535 35.02 11.57 10.06
CA SER A 535 36.46 11.84 10.20
C SER A 535 37.21 11.81 8.86
N GLY A 536 38.45 12.30 8.85
CA GLY A 536 39.40 11.99 7.79
C GLY A 536 39.73 10.48 7.72
N TRP A 537 40.27 10.03 6.59
CA TRP A 537 40.68 8.63 6.39
C TRP A 537 41.84 8.24 7.32
N LYS A 538 41.58 7.28 8.22
CA LYS A 538 42.58 6.61 9.06
C LYS A 538 42.96 5.29 8.42
N GLN A 539 44.26 5.06 8.18
CA GLN A 539 44.73 3.74 7.75
C GLN A 539 44.65 2.76 8.92
N ILE A 540 44.03 1.60 8.70
CA ILE A 540 43.92 0.51 9.70
C ILE A 540 44.70 -0.74 9.29
N ASN A 541 45.05 -0.89 8.02
CA ASN A 541 45.86 -2.01 7.53
C ASN A 541 46.73 -1.60 6.32
N THR A 542 47.85 -2.31 6.12
CA THR A 542 48.73 -2.17 4.96
C THR A 542 48.45 -3.20 3.87
N LEU A 543 47.55 -4.17 4.12
CA LEU A 543 47.10 -5.16 3.14
C LEU A 543 46.44 -4.51 1.90
N ALA A 544 46.80 -5.02 0.73
CA ALA A 544 46.30 -4.54 -0.56
C ALA A 544 45.25 -5.50 -1.13
N ASP A 545 43.97 -5.17 -0.94
CA ASP A 545 42.83 -5.97 -1.38
C ASP A 545 41.82 -5.12 -2.16
N ASN A 546 40.98 -5.78 -2.97
CA ASN A 546 39.84 -5.13 -3.63
C ASN A 546 38.62 -5.21 -2.70
N VAL A 547 38.03 -4.06 -2.36
CA VAL A 547 36.82 -4.00 -1.51
C VAL A 547 35.63 -4.83 -2.05
N ALA A 548 35.60 -5.14 -3.35
CA ALA A 548 34.60 -6.02 -3.96
C ALA A 548 34.78 -7.51 -3.63
N THR A 549 35.97 -7.94 -3.18
CA THR A 549 36.27 -9.35 -2.83
C THR A 549 36.22 -9.62 -1.32
N LEU A 550 35.75 -8.66 -0.53
CA LEU A 550 35.69 -8.70 0.94
C LEU A 550 34.24 -8.73 1.45
N ALA A 551 34.02 -9.44 2.55
CA ALA A 551 32.81 -9.32 3.38
C ALA A 551 33.19 -8.92 4.82
N PHE A 552 32.18 -8.70 5.65
CA PHE A 552 32.29 -7.97 6.91
C PHE A 552 31.28 -8.51 7.93
N GLY A 553 31.66 -8.52 9.20
CA GLY A 553 30.87 -8.96 10.35
C GLY A 553 31.79 -9.17 11.56
N ASP A 554 31.23 -9.27 12.75
CA ASP A 554 31.96 -9.62 13.98
C ASP A 554 32.04 -11.15 14.09
N PHE A 555 33.21 -11.76 13.87
CA PHE A 555 33.39 -13.22 13.87
C PHE A 555 34.05 -13.76 15.16
N ASP A 556 34.52 -12.93 16.10
CA ASP A 556 34.86 -13.39 17.47
C ASP A 556 33.88 -12.98 18.57
N GLY A 557 32.99 -12.04 18.32
CA GLY A 557 32.08 -11.47 19.33
C GLY A 557 32.76 -10.40 20.17
N ASP A 558 33.72 -9.66 19.61
CA ASP A 558 34.40 -8.54 20.31
C ASP A 558 33.66 -7.19 20.19
N GLY A 559 32.57 -7.17 19.42
CA GLY A 559 31.74 -6.00 19.14
C GLY A 559 32.17 -5.24 17.89
N LYS A 560 33.26 -5.63 17.21
CA LYS A 560 33.81 -4.92 16.05
C LYS A 560 33.65 -5.69 14.76
N THR A 561 33.64 -4.94 13.67
CA THR A 561 33.53 -5.46 12.31
C THR A 561 34.88 -5.96 11.82
N ASP A 562 35.01 -7.27 11.68
CA ASP A 562 36.13 -7.90 11.01
C ASP A 562 35.99 -7.82 9.49
N VAL A 563 37.09 -8.13 8.81
CA VAL A 563 37.13 -8.27 7.36
C VAL A 563 37.33 -9.74 7.01
N PHE A 564 36.44 -10.31 6.20
CA PHE A 564 36.46 -11.69 5.72
C PHE A 564 36.84 -11.77 4.22
N LYS A 565 37.61 -12.80 3.84
CA LYS A 565 37.75 -13.20 2.42
C LYS A 565 37.68 -14.71 2.22
N SER A 566 37.20 -15.09 1.03
CA SER A 566 37.24 -16.47 0.52
C SER A 566 38.14 -16.55 -0.69
N GLU A 567 39.29 -17.22 -0.56
CA GLU A 567 40.35 -17.25 -1.57
C GLU A 567 41.04 -18.63 -1.60
N GLY A 568 41.26 -19.19 -2.79
CA GLY A 568 41.98 -20.46 -2.96
C GLY A 568 41.34 -21.66 -2.25
N GLY A 569 40.02 -21.67 -2.08
CA GLY A 569 39.30 -22.71 -1.33
C GLY A 569 39.45 -22.61 0.20
N ARG A 570 39.89 -21.46 0.71
CA ARG A 570 40.12 -21.19 2.14
C ARG A 570 39.41 -19.90 2.56
N TRP A 571 39.01 -19.86 3.82
CA TRP A 571 38.41 -18.69 4.44
C TRP A 571 39.37 -18.08 5.45
N TYR A 572 39.51 -16.76 5.37
CA TYR A 572 40.34 -15.96 6.24
C TYR A 572 39.51 -14.81 6.80
N TRP A 573 39.81 -14.39 8.02
CA TRP A 573 39.40 -13.06 8.49
C TRP A 573 40.51 -12.33 9.25
N SER A 574 40.37 -11.01 9.31
CA SER A 574 41.26 -10.05 9.96
C SER A 574 40.47 -9.30 11.03
N ARG A 575 40.88 -9.48 12.29
CA ARG A 575 40.22 -8.91 13.47
C ARG A 575 40.15 -7.39 13.40
N SER A 576 38.94 -6.83 13.51
CA SER A 576 38.61 -5.40 13.37
C SER A 576 39.22 -4.75 12.11
N GLY A 577 39.55 -5.56 11.09
CA GLY A 577 40.33 -5.16 9.93
C GLY A 577 41.80 -4.76 10.19
N THR A 578 42.32 -4.89 11.42
CA THR A 578 43.68 -4.45 11.81
C THR A 578 44.71 -5.59 11.83
N ALA A 579 44.28 -6.82 12.05
CA ALA A 579 45.17 -7.97 12.12
C ALA A 579 45.69 -8.42 10.75
N ALA A 580 46.74 -9.22 10.73
CA ALA A 580 47.09 -10.02 9.56
C ALA A 580 46.00 -11.08 9.27
N TRP A 581 45.90 -11.52 8.02
CA TRP A 581 44.95 -12.57 7.61
C TRP A 581 45.16 -13.88 8.39
N ALA A 582 44.17 -14.31 9.16
CA ALA A 582 44.16 -15.61 9.82
C ALA A 582 43.24 -16.59 9.07
N GLN A 583 43.78 -17.71 8.58
CA GLN A 583 42.96 -18.79 8.02
C GLN A 583 42.14 -19.43 9.16
N ARG A 584 40.82 -19.55 8.97
CA ARG A 584 39.94 -20.24 9.94
C ARG A 584 39.34 -21.53 9.43
N ASN A 585 39.09 -21.65 8.12
CA ASN A 585 38.35 -22.78 7.57
C ASN A 585 38.72 -23.04 6.09
N SER A 586 38.29 -24.18 5.56
CA SER A 586 38.49 -24.59 4.16
C SER A 586 37.13 -24.88 3.51
N SER A 587 36.85 -24.21 2.39
CA SER A 587 35.55 -24.25 1.73
C SER A 587 35.70 -23.78 0.28
N SER A 588 35.13 -24.52 -0.67
CA SER A 588 35.17 -24.19 -2.10
C SER A 588 34.15 -23.12 -2.51
N TYR A 589 33.26 -22.68 -1.60
CA TYR A 589 32.24 -21.68 -1.89
C TYR A 589 32.84 -20.28 -1.96
N THR A 590 32.70 -19.63 -3.12
CA THR A 590 33.12 -18.25 -3.35
C THR A 590 32.18 -17.26 -2.66
N LEU A 591 32.63 -16.03 -2.46
CA LEU A 591 31.88 -15.01 -1.72
C LEU A 591 30.47 -14.75 -2.27
N ALA A 592 30.27 -14.86 -3.59
CA ALA A 592 28.97 -14.70 -4.24
C ALA A 592 27.92 -15.71 -3.76
N SER A 593 28.35 -16.90 -3.31
CA SER A 593 27.51 -17.99 -2.81
C SER A 593 27.23 -17.92 -1.30
N LEU A 594 27.69 -16.87 -0.61
CA LEU A 594 27.67 -16.77 0.85
C LEU A 594 26.87 -15.56 1.34
N ARG A 595 26.32 -15.65 2.54
CA ARG A 595 25.72 -14.56 3.32
C ARG A 595 26.23 -14.64 4.76
N PHE A 596 26.03 -13.58 5.53
CA PHE A 596 26.65 -13.39 6.84
C PHE A 596 25.63 -12.83 7.83
N GLY A 597 25.70 -13.28 9.08
CA GLY A 597 24.83 -12.89 10.19
C GLY A 597 24.91 -13.94 11.31
N ASP A 598 24.50 -13.60 12.52
CA ASP A 598 24.37 -14.57 13.62
C ASP A 598 23.10 -15.39 13.42
N PHE A 599 23.17 -16.66 13.00
CA PHE A 599 21.98 -17.50 12.76
C PHE A 599 21.73 -18.48 13.91
N ASP A 600 22.76 -18.88 14.67
CA ASP A 600 22.58 -19.79 15.81
C ASP A 600 22.47 -19.11 17.19
N GLY A 601 22.72 -17.81 17.27
CA GLY A 601 22.50 -16.94 18.43
C GLY A 601 23.65 -16.95 19.44
N ASP A 602 24.89 -17.15 19.00
CA ASP A 602 26.08 -17.15 19.87
C ASP A 602 26.74 -15.76 20.03
N GLY A 603 26.20 -14.73 19.36
CA GLY A 603 26.70 -13.37 19.34
C GLY A 603 27.74 -13.11 18.24
N LYS A 604 27.97 -14.04 17.31
CA LYS A 604 28.98 -13.92 16.25
C LYS A 604 28.38 -14.13 14.87
N THR A 605 29.12 -13.66 13.88
CA THR A 605 28.76 -13.76 12.47
C THR A 605 29.04 -15.17 11.95
N ASP A 606 27.99 -15.90 11.64
CA ASP A 606 28.09 -17.15 10.89
C ASP A 606 28.19 -16.88 9.39
N VAL A 607 28.65 -17.90 8.66
CA VAL A 607 28.60 -17.93 7.20
C VAL A 607 27.45 -18.81 6.73
N PHE A 608 26.45 -18.23 6.09
CA PHE A 608 25.28 -18.92 5.53
C PHE A 608 25.47 -19.24 4.04
N ARG A 609 24.98 -20.40 3.61
CA ARG A 609 24.76 -20.74 2.19
C ARG A 609 23.41 -21.41 1.97
N ALA A 610 22.85 -21.22 0.78
CA ALA A 610 21.68 -21.94 0.30
C ALA A 610 22.01 -22.84 -0.89
N GLY A 611 21.40 -24.02 -0.95
CA GLY A 611 21.44 -24.93 -2.10
C GLY A 611 20.13 -25.71 -2.24
N SER A 612 19.99 -26.50 -3.30
CA SER A 612 18.76 -27.26 -3.58
C SER A 612 18.38 -28.26 -2.48
N ALA A 613 19.36 -28.76 -1.71
CA ALA A 613 19.16 -29.69 -0.60
C ALA A 613 18.89 -29.03 0.76
N GLY A 614 18.93 -27.69 0.85
CA GLY A 614 18.72 -26.96 2.10
C GLY A 614 19.66 -25.78 2.33
N TRP A 615 19.57 -25.22 3.53
CA TRP A 615 20.41 -24.12 4.00
C TRP A 615 21.36 -24.57 5.09
N PHE A 616 22.57 -24.04 5.07
CA PHE A 616 23.66 -24.44 5.95
C PHE A 616 24.39 -23.22 6.49
N ILE A 617 24.84 -23.31 7.74
CA ILE A 617 25.71 -22.31 8.38
C ILE A 617 27.06 -22.92 8.77
N SER A 618 28.08 -22.07 8.87
CA SER A 618 29.38 -22.35 9.49
C SER A 618 29.63 -21.26 10.53
N SER A 619 29.58 -21.64 11.81
CA SER A 619 29.61 -20.69 12.91
C SER A 619 30.98 -20.02 13.06
N ALA A 620 31.00 -18.71 13.26
CA ALA A 620 32.19 -17.86 13.31
C ALA A 620 33.16 -18.06 12.11
N ALA A 621 32.62 -18.46 10.95
CA ALA A 621 33.39 -18.93 9.79
C ALA A 621 34.42 -20.03 10.08
N SER A 622 34.23 -20.82 11.14
CA SER A 622 35.24 -21.73 11.71
C SER A 622 34.74 -23.18 11.87
N SER A 623 33.43 -23.40 12.00
CA SER A 623 32.86 -24.75 12.12
C SER A 623 32.73 -25.47 10.77
N GLY A 624 32.50 -26.79 10.82
CA GLY A 624 31.94 -27.51 9.67
C GLY A 624 30.53 -27.02 9.34
N TRP A 625 30.06 -27.30 8.11
CA TRP A 625 28.70 -26.94 7.66
C TRP A 625 27.63 -27.70 8.45
N LYS A 626 26.77 -26.97 9.17
CA LYS A 626 25.57 -27.47 9.85
C LYS A 626 24.34 -27.12 9.03
N GLN A 627 23.51 -28.11 8.69
CA GLN A 627 22.22 -27.83 8.05
C GLN A 627 21.25 -27.24 9.07
N ILE A 628 20.59 -26.13 8.73
CA ILE A 628 19.57 -25.48 9.56
C ILE A 628 18.17 -25.55 8.95
N ASN A 629 18.05 -25.74 7.63
CA ASN A 629 16.76 -25.83 6.95
C ASN A 629 16.82 -26.80 5.76
N SER A 630 15.69 -27.40 5.39
CA SER A 630 15.53 -28.24 4.19
C SER A 630 14.99 -27.47 2.97
N SER A 631 14.74 -26.16 3.12
CA SER A 631 14.26 -25.27 2.05
C SER A 631 15.27 -25.15 0.90
N GLY A 632 14.83 -25.43 -0.33
CA GLY A 632 15.64 -25.30 -1.55
C GLY A 632 15.64 -23.90 -2.18
N VAL A 633 15.06 -22.89 -1.52
CA VAL A 633 15.04 -21.49 -2.02
C VAL A 633 16.48 -20.95 -2.05
N GLY A 634 16.84 -20.23 -3.12
CA GLY A 634 18.17 -19.64 -3.31
C GLY A 634 18.31 -18.18 -2.88
N LEU A 635 19.57 -17.74 -2.69
CA LEU A 635 19.94 -16.42 -2.15
C LEU A 635 19.38 -15.20 -2.90
N ALA A 636 19.06 -15.33 -4.19
CA ALA A 636 18.59 -14.22 -5.02
C ALA A 636 17.23 -13.66 -4.57
N SER A 637 16.41 -14.47 -3.89
CA SER A 637 15.07 -14.10 -3.40
C SER A 637 15.03 -13.88 -1.88
N MET A 638 16.19 -13.74 -1.23
CA MET A 638 16.31 -13.67 0.23
C MET A 638 16.85 -12.34 0.73
N ARG A 639 16.39 -11.93 1.91
CA ARG A 639 16.96 -10.87 2.76
C ARG A 639 17.20 -11.43 4.15
N PHE A 640 18.07 -10.77 4.90
CA PHE A 640 18.58 -11.22 6.18
C PHE A 640 18.58 -10.05 7.17
N GLY A 641 18.18 -10.34 8.40
CA GLY A 641 18.01 -9.39 9.50
C GLY A 641 17.23 -10.04 10.63
N ASP A 642 17.22 -9.44 11.81
CA ASP A 642 16.42 -9.90 12.95
C ASP A 642 15.05 -9.21 12.93
N PHE A 643 14.03 -9.84 12.33
CA PHE A 643 12.70 -9.24 12.22
C PHE A 643 11.80 -9.59 13.42
N ASN A 644 12.29 -10.28 14.47
CA ASN A 644 11.48 -10.63 15.64
C ASN A 644 12.04 -10.08 16.98
N GLY A 645 13.33 -9.72 17.03
CA GLY A 645 14.05 -9.20 18.19
C GLY A 645 14.59 -10.31 19.12
N ASP A 646 14.80 -11.53 18.62
CA ASP A 646 15.32 -12.67 19.39
C ASP A 646 16.86 -12.77 19.40
N GLY A 647 17.54 -11.85 18.69
CA GLY A 647 18.98 -11.78 18.56
C GLY A 647 19.53 -12.51 17.32
N LYS A 648 18.69 -13.25 16.57
CA LYS A 648 19.13 -14.07 15.45
C LYS A 648 18.75 -13.47 14.10
N THR A 649 19.58 -13.81 13.12
CA THR A 649 19.40 -13.47 11.71
C THR A 649 18.37 -14.40 11.11
N ASP A 650 17.23 -13.84 10.75
CA ASP A 650 16.18 -14.53 10.03
C ASP A 650 16.46 -14.59 8.53
N VAL A 651 15.69 -15.44 7.84
CA VAL A 651 15.64 -15.47 6.38
C VAL A 651 14.28 -14.99 5.90
N LEU A 652 14.23 -13.81 5.29
CA LEU A 652 13.06 -13.23 4.63
C LEU A 652 13.06 -13.60 3.15
N TYR A 653 12.11 -14.44 2.71
CA TYR A 653 11.85 -14.73 1.30
C TYR A 653 10.83 -13.78 0.70
N LEU A 654 11.09 -13.41 -0.55
CA LEU A 654 10.36 -12.40 -1.31
C LEU A 654 9.93 -13.00 -2.65
N GLY A 655 8.72 -13.55 -2.67
CA GLY A 655 8.06 -14.03 -3.89
C GLY A 655 7.38 -12.90 -4.67
N SER A 656 6.80 -13.23 -5.82
CA SER A 656 6.16 -12.27 -6.75
C SER A 656 4.94 -11.54 -6.16
N ASP A 657 4.35 -12.04 -5.09
CA ASP A 657 3.11 -11.54 -4.49
C ASP A 657 3.00 -11.90 -2.99
N LEU A 658 4.04 -12.50 -2.39
CA LEU A 658 4.03 -12.95 -1.00
C LEU A 658 5.42 -12.97 -0.36
N TRP A 659 5.53 -12.32 0.79
CA TRP A 659 6.70 -12.38 1.66
C TRP A 659 6.51 -13.44 2.74
N ARG A 660 7.59 -14.15 3.07
CA ARG A 660 7.62 -15.20 4.10
C ARG A 660 8.89 -15.09 4.91
N VAL A 661 8.85 -15.42 6.20
CA VAL A 661 10.04 -15.47 7.07
C VAL A 661 10.30 -16.87 7.57
N SER A 662 11.56 -17.19 7.80
CA SER A 662 12.04 -18.33 8.57
C SER A 662 12.89 -17.80 9.72
N TRP A 663 12.37 -17.89 10.95
CA TRP A 663 13.02 -17.41 12.16
C TRP A 663 14.34 -18.13 12.41
N GLY A 664 15.43 -17.38 12.64
CA GLY A 664 16.81 -17.88 12.74
C GLY A 664 17.26 -18.72 11.52
N GLY A 665 16.58 -18.59 10.38
CA GLY A 665 16.72 -19.49 9.24
C GLY A 665 16.31 -20.95 9.48
N ALA A 666 15.86 -21.33 10.69
CA ALA A 666 15.60 -22.71 11.07
C ALA A 666 14.10 -23.09 11.15
N SER A 667 13.20 -22.11 11.33
CA SER A 667 11.77 -22.41 11.41
C SER A 667 11.16 -22.81 10.05
N ALA A 668 9.97 -23.42 10.09
CA ALA A 668 9.15 -23.52 8.88
C ALA A 668 8.75 -22.13 8.37
N TRP A 669 8.56 -22.00 7.05
CA TRP A 669 8.12 -20.75 6.42
C TRP A 669 6.80 -20.23 7.00
N ARG A 670 6.82 -19.02 7.53
CA ARG A 670 5.63 -18.28 7.98
C ARG A 670 5.27 -17.20 6.98
N ARG A 671 3.98 -17.07 6.65
CA ARG A 671 3.44 -15.97 5.83
C ARG A 671 3.61 -14.66 6.60
N LEU A 672 4.18 -13.66 5.93
CA LEU A 672 4.46 -12.36 6.54
C LEU A 672 3.55 -11.27 5.98
N ARG A 673 3.53 -11.11 4.65
CA ARG A 673 2.87 -9.99 3.98
C ARG A 673 2.55 -10.30 2.53
N ILE A 674 1.44 -9.75 2.01
CA ILE A 674 1.18 -9.67 0.56
C ILE A 674 1.89 -8.43 0.04
N ASP A 675 2.98 -8.61 -0.70
CA ASP A 675 3.71 -7.54 -1.38
C ASP A 675 4.51 -8.16 -2.54
N SER A 676 4.59 -7.44 -3.67
CA SER A 676 5.12 -7.92 -4.95
C SER A 676 6.51 -7.38 -5.30
N ASN A 677 7.15 -6.62 -4.41
CA ASN A 677 8.51 -6.13 -4.68
C ASN A 677 9.50 -7.30 -4.73
N ALA A 678 10.25 -7.38 -5.82
CA ALA A 678 11.42 -8.24 -5.92
C ALA A 678 12.48 -7.85 -4.88
N ALA A 679 13.26 -8.85 -4.44
CA ALA A 679 14.26 -8.67 -3.39
C ALA A 679 15.22 -7.50 -3.65
N SER A 680 15.71 -7.33 -4.88
CA SER A 680 16.61 -6.24 -5.29
C SER A 680 16.09 -4.84 -4.94
N ALA A 681 14.78 -4.62 -4.93
CA ALA A 681 14.17 -3.32 -4.65
C ALA A 681 14.10 -2.95 -3.15
N LEU A 682 14.60 -3.82 -2.26
CA LEU A 682 14.50 -3.68 -0.81
C LEU A 682 15.87 -3.59 -0.14
N ARG A 683 15.91 -3.03 1.06
CA ARG A 683 17.03 -3.09 2.02
C ARG A 683 16.49 -3.30 3.43
N VAL A 684 17.34 -3.68 4.38
CA VAL A 684 16.94 -4.02 5.74
C VAL A 684 17.76 -3.28 6.81
N GLY A 685 17.13 -2.93 7.93
CA GLY A 685 17.74 -2.21 9.05
C GLY A 685 16.67 -1.64 9.99
N ASP A 686 16.96 -1.48 11.28
CA ASP A 686 16.03 -0.90 12.28
C ASP A 686 15.87 0.62 12.09
N PHE A 687 14.79 1.10 11.46
CA PHE A 687 14.57 2.55 11.26
C PHE A 687 13.72 3.19 12.36
N ASP A 688 13.01 2.40 13.19
CA ASP A 688 12.15 2.92 14.26
C ASP A 688 12.67 2.72 15.69
N GLY A 689 13.83 2.10 15.84
CA GLY A 689 14.58 1.93 17.08
C GLY A 689 13.91 0.97 18.06
N ASP A 690 13.18 -0.03 17.57
CA ASP A 690 12.50 -1.04 18.41
C ASP A 690 13.34 -2.31 18.67
N GLY A 691 14.57 -2.35 18.15
CA GLY A 691 15.50 -3.47 18.27
C GLY A 691 15.31 -4.55 17.21
N LYS A 692 14.45 -4.31 16.19
CA LYS A 692 14.21 -5.24 15.09
C LYS A 692 14.53 -4.58 13.75
N ASP A 693 15.02 -5.39 12.84
CA ASP A 693 15.27 -4.98 11.47
C ASP A 693 13.96 -4.74 10.70
N ASP A 694 13.85 -3.61 10.02
CA ASP A 694 12.72 -3.26 9.16
C ASP A 694 13.07 -3.46 7.68
N VAL A 695 12.07 -3.40 6.79
CA VAL A 695 12.31 -3.48 5.33
C VAL A 695 12.06 -2.15 4.63
N LEU A 696 13.13 -1.46 4.25
CA LEU A 696 13.13 -0.24 3.43
C LEU A 696 12.92 -0.56 1.94
N ARG A 697 12.21 0.32 1.23
CA ARG A 697 12.13 0.34 -0.25
C ARG A 697 12.04 1.76 -0.82
N ALA A 698 12.33 1.90 -2.11
CA ALA A 698 12.17 3.15 -2.87
C ALA A 698 10.76 3.30 -3.46
N GLY A 699 10.42 4.52 -3.92
CA GLY A 699 9.21 4.79 -4.70
C GLY A 699 7.90 4.75 -3.91
N CYS A 700 7.96 4.83 -2.58
CA CYS A 700 6.78 4.86 -1.72
C CYS A 700 5.96 6.14 -1.83
N ARG A 701 4.69 6.02 -1.43
CA ARG A 701 3.63 7.04 -1.43
C ARG A 701 2.64 6.75 -0.32
#